data_AF-A0A0L8KHI4-F1
#
_entry.id   AF-A0A0L8KHI4-F1
#
_cell.length_a   1.000
_cell.length_b   1.000
_cell.length_c   1.000
_cell.angle_alpha   90.00
_cell.angle_beta   90.00
_cell.angle_gamma   90.00
#
_symmetry.space_group_name_H-M   'P 1'
#
loop_
_entity.id
_entity.type
_entity.pdbx_description
1 polymer ?
#
loop_
_entity_poly.entity_id
_entity_poly.type
_entity_poly.pdbx_seq_one_letter_code
_entity_poly.pdbx_strand_id
1 'polypeptide(L)'
;MEPARLALIRGGTKDGPRSTGSGYLIGPRLVLTARHVLVDRETGETWPKLSVQIGHPAQGPTRTAKAELLWTPPDELDVALLRIDQAMDIPGSVLWGRPAGRAPLPYAGLGYPKAAAVETRDVENLRGTLSPLSGSGRHYVLDQDPAPEPGADGGNAWGGVSGAAVFCGHRLVGVVVQEPAAYGARRLLAVPAHSFVQDAGFLNHLAEHACALSEPTAIGVPAPRAAPGTERTPAERTLEQLLRPLFADPAARTAHARELAGELGYETADYTPTAADLVTLLLAHPRAHAALGQALAARAVDQAFRSCLTAFLTQARVLGRGPFLAPEEFDDLLHLLRGIRDEQSALLPQAARDALPYAALPDCLDRPRIEEHELADAVEALEELPDGEGIPEGSPPVPALLRLVEYVAAAVDGERQHELRAWSKRTADRIGIHGDALAERRMDAARWAERRRNSLVSRVVMELERDGAADGDRYACRILLVRTDGTHRILKSPSSEPKTPREAASALAEAVGAARQEPGGHDHVPWVTVVVDRPGLHLAVDEWESGAPDDLLPPSPIGADYQLSLSCPDLDRLVATRGQDRERRWKKGRTSVVVTEPSCGDRDKLMHLLRTEHRDTARVVLHGPADQRQAWLETCLAYGVPVVLWDRDATGYDDADRLGELAPSDELDGLAERVRVFRSRTAAHPEERRARPSLVWEPEGSYPRTEQLHLRDPWRGTHAS
;
A
#
# COMPACT_ATOMS: atom_id res chain seq x y z
N MET A 1 -11.71 -38.69 -10.78
CA MET A 1 -10.37 -39.31 -10.76
C MET A 1 -10.46 -40.63 -10.04
N GLU A 2 -9.89 -41.70 -10.59
CA GLU A 2 -9.81 -43.00 -9.88
C GLU A 2 -8.47 -43.18 -9.16
N PRO A 3 -8.42 -43.31 -7.82
CA PRO A 3 -7.15 -43.42 -7.10
C PRO A 3 -6.43 -44.76 -7.31
N ALA A 4 -7.14 -45.83 -7.71
CA ALA A 4 -6.52 -47.11 -8.07
C ALA A 4 -5.53 -47.01 -9.24
N ARG A 5 -5.64 -45.95 -10.06
CA ARG A 5 -4.78 -45.69 -11.23
C ARG A 5 -3.57 -44.80 -10.91
N LEU A 6 -3.44 -44.32 -9.67
CA LEU A 6 -2.30 -43.54 -9.22
C LEU A 6 -1.01 -44.37 -9.38
N ALA A 7 0.05 -43.73 -9.85
CA ALA A 7 1.35 -44.37 -10.03
C ALA A 7 2.48 -43.56 -9.37
N LEU A 8 3.35 -44.25 -8.64
CA LEU A 8 4.63 -43.74 -8.16
C LEU A 8 5.74 -44.22 -9.10
N ILE A 9 6.45 -43.26 -9.70
CA ILE A 9 7.50 -43.50 -10.69
C ILE A 9 8.85 -43.37 -10.00
N ARG A 10 9.73 -44.35 -10.21
CA ARG A 10 11.13 -44.30 -9.75
C ARG A 10 12.06 -44.59 -10.93
N GLY A 11 12.94 -43.64 -11.23
CA GLY A 11 14.02 -43.79 -12.20
C GLY A 11 15.37 -43.82 -11.48
N GLY A 12 16.29 -44.66 -11.93
CA GLY A 12 17.63 -44.70 -11.36
C GLY A 12 18.55 -45.73 -11.97
N THR A 13 19.59 -46.06 -11.22
CA THR A 13 20.65 -46.98 -11.62
C THR A 13 20.53 -48.31 -10.87
N LYS A 14 21.52 -49.20 -11.04
CA LYS A 14 21.60 -50.44 -10.25
C LYS A 14 21.73 -50.16 -8.74
N ASP A 15 22.27 -49.00 -8.38
CA ASP A 15 22.58 -48.61 -7.00
C ASP A 15 21.38 -48.02 -6.25
N GLY A 16 20.29 -47.72 -6.94
CA GLY A 16 19.05 -47.20 -6.33
C GLY A 16 18.32 -46.14 -7.16
N PRO A 17 17.15 -45.68 -6.68
CA PRO A 17 16.40 -44.62 -7.31
C PRO A 17 17.14 -43.28 -7.20
N ARG A 18 17.25 -42.56 -8.33
CA ARG A 18 17.85 -41.22 -8.44
C ARG A 18 16.80 -40.14 -8.70
N SER A 19 15.69 -40.51 -9.30
CA SER A 19 14.55 -39.66 -9.60
C SER A 19 13.27 -40.31 -9.09
N THR A 20 12.34 -39.48 -8.59
CA THR A 20 11.02 -39.91 -8.14
C THR A 20 9.98 -38.92 -8.64
N GLY A 21 8.89 -39.44 -9.20
CA GLY A 21 7.78 -38.65 -9.70
C GLY A 21 6.46 -39.38 -9.53
N SER A 22 5.38 -38.72 -9.93
CA SER A 22 4.02 -39.26 -9.95
C SER A 22 3.64 -39.65 -11.38
N GLY A 23 2.56 -40.40 -11.53
CA GLY A 23 2.04 -40.80 -12.82
C GLY A 23 0.60 -41.29 -12.71
N TYR A 24 0.00 -41.57 -13.85
CA TYR A 24 -1.37 -42.07 -13.91
C TYR A 24 -1.54 -43.15 -14.97
N LEU A 25 -2.14 -44.27 -14.59
CA LEU A 25 -2.43 -45.38 -15.48
C LEU A 25 -3.63 -45.04 -16.39
N ILE A 26 -3.35 -44.74 -17.66
CA ILE A 26 -4.36 -44.34 -18.65
C ILE A 26 -4.97 -45.52 -19.42
N GLY A 27 -4.29 -46.66 -19.46
CA GLY A 27 -4.76 -47.91 -20.06
C GLY A 27 -4.13 -49.12 -19.36
N PRO A 28 -4.47 -50.37 -19.73
CA PRO A 28 -4.06 -51.56 -18.98
C PRO A 28 -2.55 -51.69 -18.75
N ARG A 29 -1.72 -51.14 -19.66
CA ARG A 29 -0.25 -51.19 -19.59
C ARG A 29 0.43 -49.83 -19.75
N LEU A 30 -0.33 -48.74 -19.73
CA LEU A 30 0.14 -47.43 -20.16
C LEU A 30 0.07 -46.42 -19.03
N VAL A 31 1.20 -45.82 -18.69
CA VAL A 31 1.32 -44.84 -17.60
C VAL A 31 1.83 -43.52 -18.14
N LEU A 32 1.07 -42.46 -17.89
CA LEU A 32 1.42 -41.09 -18.24
C LEU A 32 2.20 -40.45 -17.09
N THR A 33 3.29 -39.73 -17.40
CA THR A 33 4.13 -39.03 -16.40
C THR A 33 4.89 -37.86 -17.05
N ALA A 34 5.69 -37.13 -16.26
CA ALA A 34 6.56 -36.06 -16.76
C ALA A 34 7.88 -36.65 -17.32
N ARG A 35 8.35 -36.12 -18.45
CA ARG A 35 9.54 -36.65 -19.15
C ARG A 35 10.80 -36.49 -18.31
N HIS A 36 10.98 -35.37 -17.62
CA HIS A 36 12.16 -35.10 -16.79
C HIS A 36 12.31 -36.07 -15.60
N VAL A 37 11.26 -36.79 -15.22
CA VAL A 37 11.33 -37.82 -14.18
C VAL A 37 12.13 -39.04 -14.67
N LEU A 38 12.12 -39.27 -15.98
CA LEU A 38 12.65 -40.48 -16.63
C LEU A 38 14.08 -40.33 -17.11
N VAL A 39 14.61 -39.11 -17.15
CA VAL A 39 15.96 -38.81 -17.61
C VAL A 39 16.82 -38.26 -16.47
N ASP A 40 18.12 -38.47 -16.59
CA ASP A 40 19.11 -37.74 -15.81
C ASP A 40 19.12 -36.28 -16.29
N ARG A 41 19.01 -35.33 -15.37
CA ARG A 41 18.95 -33.90 -15.70
C ARG A 41 20.29 -33.35 -16.18
N GLU A 42 21.41 -33.99 -15.81
CA GLU A 42 22.75 -33.55 -16.20
C GLU A 42 23.13 -34.08 -17.57
N THR A 43 22.82 -35.35 -17.86
CA THR A 43 23.22 -36.00 -19.12
C THR A 43 22.11 -36.01 -20.18
N GLY A 44 20.85 -35.86 -19.78
CA GLY A 44 19.69 -36.00 -20.64
C GLY A 44 19.36 -37.46 -21.02
N GLU A 45 20.14 -38.44 -20.56
CA GLU A 45 19.94 -39.85 -20.86
C GLU A 45 18.80 -40.46 -20.02
N THR A 46 18.07 -41.41 -20.60
CA THR A 46 17.00 -42.13 -19.87
C THR A 46 17.61 -43.05 -18.82
N TRP A 47 17.03 -43.06 -17.62
CA TRP A 47 17.49 -43.95 -16.55
C TRP A 47 17.44 -45.42 -16.99
N PRO A 48 18.49 -46.22 -16.75
CA PRO A 48 18.56 -47.61 -17.19
C PRO A 48 17.56 -48.53 -16.46
N LYS A 49 16.99 -48.08 -15.35
CA LYS A 49 15.95 -48.80 -14.61
C LYS A 49 14.79 -47.86 -14.27
N LEU A 50 13.62 -48.20 -14.80
CA LEU A 50 12.34 -47.55 -14.48
C LEU A 50 11.43 -48.57 -13.77
N SER A 51 10.85 -48.18 -12.65
CA SER A 51 9.86 -48.98 -11.92
C SER A 51 8.65 -48.13 -11.56
N VAL A 52 7.48 -48.73 -11.65
CA VAL A 52 6.19 -48.09 -11.40
C VAL A 52 5.45 -48.86 -10.34
N GLN A 53 5.02 -48.18 -9.28
CA GLN A 53 4.15 -48.74 -8.25
C GLN A 53 2.74 -48.16 -8.42
N ILE A 54 1.76 -49.03 -8.67
CA ILE A 54 0.41 -48.67 -9.08
C ILE A 54 -0.58 -48.96 -7.96
N GLY A 55 -1.51 -48.02 -7.72
CA GLY A 55 -2.57 -48.11 -6.72
C GLY A 55 -2.38 -47.11 -5.58
N HIS A 56 -3.47 -46.86 -4.84
CA HIS A 56 -3.47 -45.99 -3.67
C HIS A 56 -3.33 -46.84 -2.38
N PRO A 57 -2.30 -46.62 -1.53
CA PRO A 57 -2.07 -47.43 -0.33
C PRO A 57 -3.27 -47.52 0.63
N ALA A 58 -4.02 -46.43 0.78
CA ALA A 58 -5.22 -46.42 1.64
C ALA A 58 -6.44 -47.16 1.05
N GLN A 59 -6.42 -47.54 -0.24
CA GLN A 59 -7.52 -48.24 -0.90
C GLN A 59 -7.22 -49.72 -1.17
N GLY A 60 -5.99 -50.18 -0.91
CA GLY A 60 -5.60 -51.57 -1.10
C GLY A 60 -4.10 -51.75 -1.36
N PRO A 61 -3.66 -53.00 -1.61
CA PRO A 61 -2.27 -53.29 -1.92
C PRO A 61 -1.85 -52.64 -3.24
N THR A 62 -0.67 -52.03 -3.24
CA THR A 62 -0.06 -51.47 -4.45
C THR A 62 0.75 -52.54 -5.19
N ARG A 63 0.86 -52.42 -6.51
CA ARG A 63 1.59 -53.38 -7.37
C ARG A 63 2.77 -52.72 -8.03
N THR A 64 3.95 -53.35 -7.93
CA THR A 64 5.16 -52.85 -8.58
C THR A 64 5.39 -53.58 -9.90
N ALA A 65 5.61 -52.82 -10.97
CA ALA A 65 5.90 -53.30 -12.32
C ALA A 65 7.19 -52.66 -12.85
N LYS A 66 7.88 -53.36 -13.75
CA LYS A 66 8.97 -52.75 -14.53
C LYS A 66 8.36 -51.92 -15.64
N ALA A 67 9.02 -50.82 -15.97
CA ALA A 67 8.59 -49.95 -17.06
C ALA A 67 9.70 -49.71 -18.07
N GLU A 68 9.31 -49.41 -19.29
CA GLU A 68 10.16 -48.85 -20.34
C GLU A 68 9.51 -47.59 -20.91
N LEU A 69 10.34 -46.66 -21.38
CA LEU A 69 9.88 -45.49 -22.10
C LEU A 69 9.34 -45.91 -23.46
N LEU A 70 8.05 -45.67 -23.69
CA LEU A 70 7.35 -46.03 -24.92
C LEU A 70 7.31 -44.84 -25.88
N TRP A 71 7.02 -43.64 -25.37
CA TRP A 71 6.86 -42.45 -26.20
C TRP A 71 7.23 -41.16 -25.46
N THR A 72 7.77 -40.22 -26.21
CA THR A 72 7.94 -38.80 -25.87
C THR A 72 7.51 -37.96 -27.05
N PRO A 73 6.90 -36.79 -26.83
CA PRO A 73 6.46 -35.92 -27.91
C PRO A 73 7.66 -35.39 -28.72
N PRO A 74 7.47 -35.09 -30.01
CA PRO A 74 8.51 -34.52 -30.87
C PRO A 74 8.80 -33.04 -30.55
N ASP A 75 7.79 -32.30 -30.07
CA ASP A 75 7.95 -30.95 -29.52
C ASP A 75 8.35 -31.05 -28.04
N GLU A 76 9.20 -30.15 -27.53
CA GLU A 76 9.83 -30.16 -26.18
C GLU A 76 8.88 -30.19 -24.95
N LEU A 77 7.62 -30.60 -25.09
CA LEU A 77 6.68 -30.85 -24.00
C LEU A 77 7.23 -31.89 -23.03
N ASP A 78 7.14 -31.56 -21.73
CA ASP A 78 7.70 -32.38 -20.66
C ASP A 78 6.74 -33.50 -20.20
N VAL A 79 6.27 -34.30 -21.15
CA VAL A 79 5.37 -35.44 -20.90
C VAL A 79 5.92 -36.70 -21.56
N ALA A 80 5.65 -37.86 -20.96
CA ALA A 80 6.09 -39.15 -21.48
C ALA A 80 5.08 -40.26 -21.19
N LEU A 81 5.11 -41.29 -22.03
CA LEU A 81 4.31 -42.49 -21.90
C LEU A 81 5.22 -43.68 -21.61
N LEU A 82 4.92 -44.39 -20.52
CA LEU A 82 5.60 -45.62 -20.12
C LEU A 82 4.75 -46.84 -20.44
N ARG A 83 5.41 -47.92 -20.86
CA ARG A 83 4.81 -49.26 -20.93
C ARG A 83 5.25 -50.07 -19.73
N ILE A 84 4.30 -50.62 -18.98
CA ILE A 84 4.57 -51.57 -17.89
C ILE A 84 4.56 -53.03 -18.38
N ASP A 85 5.39 -53.86 -17.76
CA ASP A 85 5.56 -55.27 -18.13
C ASP A 85 4.35 -56.16 -17.77
N GLN A 86 3.46 -55.68 -16.89
CA GLN A 86 2.27 -56.39 -16.43
C GLN A 86 1.00 -55.57 -16.67
N ALA A 87 -0.05 -56.18 -17.21
CA ALA A 87 -1.34 -55.51 -17.37
C ALA A 87 -2.06 -55.38 -16.03
N MET A 88 -2.65 -54.21 -15.79
CA MET A 88 -3.50 -53.94 -14.64
C MET A 88 -4.97 -53.96 -15.06
N ASP A 89 -5.77 -54.74 -14.34
CA ASP A 89 -7.21 -54.84 -14.54
C ASP A 89 -7.92 -53.83 -13.64
N ILE A 90 -8.03 -52.59 -14.14
CA ILE A 90 -8.76 -51.51 -13.47
C ILE A 90 -9.93 -51.10 -14.39
N PRO A 91 -11.19 -51.19 -13.92
CA PRO A 91 -12.36 -50.88 -14.74
C PRO A 91 -12.36 -49.45 -15.31
N GLY A 92 -13.02 -49.29 -16.46
CA GLY A 92 -13.26 -48.00 -17.11
C GLY A 92 -12.11 -47.49 -18.00
N SER A 93 -12.38 -46.40 -18.71
CA SER A 93 -11.40 -45.66 -19.51
C SER A 93 -11.19 -44.26 -18.94
N VAL A 94 -10.02 -43.67 -19.23
CA VAL A 94 -9.77 -42.27 -18.88
C VAL A 94 -10.55 -41.38 -19.83
N LEU A 95 -11.34 -40.47 -19.24
CA LEU A 95 -12.04 -39.44 -19.98
C LEU A 95 -11.15 -38.21 -20.09
N TRP A 96 -11.07 -37.64 -21.29
CA TRP A 96 -10.20 -36.51 -21.59
C TRP A 96 -11.00 -35.21 -21.62
N GLY A 97 -10.34 -34.13 -21.20
CA GLY A 97 -10.95 -32.82 -21.05
C GLY A 97 -10.06 -31.71 -21.56
N ARG A 98 -10.69 -30.63 -22.01
CA ARG A 98 -10.04 -29.37 -22.36
C ARG A 98 -10.74 -28.22 -21.61
N PRO A 99 -10.13 -27.68 -20.54
CA PRO A 99 -10.55 -26.42 -19.94
C PRO A 99 -10.82 -25.37 -21.02
N ALA A 100 -12.01 -24.77 -20.98
CA ALA A 100 -12.49 -23.79 -21.93
C ALA A 100 -13.14 -22.61 -21.20
N GLY A 101 -13.24 -21.46 -21.87
CA GLY A 101 -13.74 -20.23 -21.26
C GLY A 101 -12.69 -19.48 -20.45
N ARG A 102 -13.15 -18.56 -19.62
CA ARG A 102 -12.30 -17.62 -18.85
C ARG A 102 -12.39 -17.83 -17.34
N ALA A 103 -13.46 -18.44 -16.85
CA ALA A 103 -13.68 -18.67 -15.43
C ALA A 103 -12.71 -19.74 -14.87
N PRO A 104 -12.16 -19.56 -13.66
CA PRO A 104 -11.34 -20.57 -13.00
C PRO A 104 -12.12 -21.87 -12.76
N LEU A 105 -11.47 -23.01 -13.02
CA LEU A 105 -12.03 -24.34 -12.85
C LEU A 105 -11.45 -24.99 -11.60
N PRO A 106 -12.27 -25.60 -10.72
CA PRO A 106 -11.72 -26.44 -9.66
C PRO A 106 -11.00 -27.63 -10.30
N TYR A 107 -9.78 -27.91 -9.83
CA TYR A 107 -9.05 -29.11 -10.21
C TYR A 107 -8.74 -29.97 -8.99
N ALA A 108 -8.52 -31.26 -9.28
CA ALA A 108 -8.04 -32.23 -8.32
C ALA A 108 -6.94 -33.10 -8.95
N GLY A 109 -6.04 -33.62 -8.13
CA GLY A 109 -5.00 -34.56 -8.54
C GLY A 109 -4.41 -35.29 -7.33
N LEU A 110 -3.66 -36.36 -7.60
CA LEU A 110 -2.91 -37.08 -6.58
C LEU A 110 -1.45 -37.17 -6.99
N GLY A 111 -0.55 -37.02 -6.02
CA GLY A 111 0.89 -37.15 -6.25
C GLY A 111 1.64 -37.55 -4.99
N TYR A 112 2.96 -37.69 -5.14
CA TYR A 112 3.87 -38.12 -4.07
C TYR A 112 4.94 -37.04 -3.79
N PRO A 113 4.54 -35.88 -3.22
CA PRO A 113 5.48 -34.80 -2.94
C PRO A 113 6.45 -35.18 -1.81
N LYS A 114 7.59 -34.49 -1.77
CA LYS A 114 8.57 -34.66 -0.68
C LYS A 114 8.01 -34.18 0.66
N ALA A 115 7.16 -33.14 0.65
CA ALA A 115 6.53 -32.59 1.86
C ALA A 115 5.63 -33.59 2.61
N ALA A 116 5.07 -34.57 1.90
CA ALA A 116 4.26 -35.63 2.50
C ALA A 116 5.10 -36.83 2.97
N ALA A 117 6.43 -36.74 3.00
CA ALA A 117 7.28 -37.84 3.44
C ALA A 117 7.47 -37.82 4.97
N VAL A 118 6.96 -38.85 5.66
CA VAL A 118 7.25 -39.11 7.08
C VAL A 118 8.35 -40.17 7.21
N GLU A 119 8.13 -41.37 6.65
CA GLU A 119 9.13 -42.45 6.54
C GLU A 119 9.31 -42.92 5.08
N THR A 120 8.21 -42.94 4.34
CA THR A 120 8.16 -43.06 2.88
C THR A 120 7.31 -41.93 2.32
N ARG A 121 7.34 -41.69 1.00
CA ARG A 121 6.49 -40.63 0.41
C ARG A 121 5.03 -41.06 0.45
N ASP A 122 4.21 -40.35 1.21
CA ASP A 122 2.77 -40.55 1.23
C ASP A 122 2.09 -39.83 0.06
N VAL A 123 0.85 -40.23 -0.20
CA VAL A 123 0.00 -39.62 -1.23
C VAL A 123 -0.55 -38.30 -0.70
N GLU A 124 -0.44 -37.24 -1.50
CA GLU A 124 -1.07 -35.94 -1.23
C GLU A 124 -2.19 -35.63 -2.22
N ASN A 125 -3.24 -34.96 -1.73
CA ASN A 125 -4.39 -34.51 -2.49
C ASN A 125 -4.21 -33.08 -3.00
N LEU A 126 -3.75 -32.97 -4.25
CA LEU A 126 -3.61 -31.71 -4.95
C LEU A 126 -5.00 -31.16 -5.27
N ARG A 127 -5.32 -29.96 -4.78
CA ARG A 127 -6.60 -29.31 -5.04
C ARG A 127 -6.46 -27.80 -5.07
N GLY A 128 -7.29 -27.16 -5.88
CA GLY A 128 -7.36 -25.72 -5.96
C GLY A 128 -8.02 -25.29 -7.27
N THR A 129 -7.53 -24.18 -7.83
CA THR A 129 -8.11 -23.58 -9.04
C THR A 129 -7.14 -23.62 -10.21
N LEU A 130 -7.67 -24.00 -11.37
CA LEU A 130 -7.01 -23.94 -12.67
C LEU A 130 -7.55 -22.69 -13.36
N SER A 131 -6.68 -21.74 -13.64
CA SER A 131 -7.04 -20.48 -14.33
C SER A 131 -6.73 -20.58 -15.82
N PRO A 132 -7.72 -20.73 -16.72
CA PRO A 132 -7.47 -20.96 -18.15
C PRO A 132 -6.75 -19.80 -18.86
N LEU A 133 -6.83 -18.58 -18.29
CA LEU A 133 -6.18 -17.38 -18.81
C LEU A 133 -4.76 -17.15 -18.29
N SER A 134 -4.32 -17.91 -17.29
CA SER A 134 -3.00 -17.74 -16.68
C SER A 134 -1.95 -18.58 -17.41
N GLY A 135 -0.82 -17.96 -17.76
CA GLY A 135 0.32 -18.60 -18.42
C GLY A 135 0.47 -18.27 -19.91
N SER A 136 1.46 -18.88 -20.58
CA SER A 136 1.79 -18.62 -21.99
C SER A 136 0.98 -19.46 -23.00
N GLY A 137 -0.08 -20.14 -22.54
CA GLY A 137 -0.84 -21.11 -23.33
C GLY A 137 -0.17 -22.48 -23.50
N ARG A 138 1.13 -22.60 -23.21
CA ARG A 138 1.87 -23.88 -23.24
C ARG A 138 1.68 -24.74 -21.98
N HIS A 139 1.28 -24.11 -20.88
CA HIS A 139 1.03 -24.76 -19.59
C HIS A 139 -0.26 -24.24 -18.97
N TYR A 140 -0.97 -25.10 -18.26
CA TYR A 140 -1.99 -24.68 -17.30
C TYR A 140 -1.34 -24.28 -15.99
N VAL A 141 -1.81 -23.17 -15.42
CA VAL A 141 -1.43 -22.71 -14.08
C VAL A 141 -2.44 -23.27 -13.07
N LEU A 142 -1.91 -23.93 -12.05
CA LEU A 142 -2.67 -24.55 -10.95
C LEU A 142 -2.32 -23.85 -9.64
N ASP A 143 -3.23 -23.01 -9.17
CA ASP A 143 -3.11 -22.37 -7.85
C ASP A 143 -3.58 -23.37 -6.78
N GLN A 144 -2.72 -23.68 -5.82
CA GLN A 144 -2.99 -24.67 -4.77
C GLN A 144 -3.77 -24.04 -3.61
N ASP A 145 -4.84 -24.70 -3.15
CA ASP A 145 -5.56 -24.30 -1.93
C ASP A 145 -4.69 -24.59 -0.69
N PRO A 146 -4.27 -25.85 -0.43
CA PRO A 146 -3.20 -26.14 0.52
C PRO A 146 -1.84 -26.13 -0.18
N ALA A 147 -0.88 -25.38 0.38
CA ALA A 147 0.51 -25.41 -0.04
C ALA A 147 1.43 -25.68 1.15
N PRO A 148 2.47 -26.51 1.00
CA PRO A 148 3.49 -26.66 2.03
C PRO A 148 4.29 -25.37 2.15
N GLU A 149 4.79 -25.07 3.34
CA GLU A 149 5.79 -24.01 3.51
C GLU A 149 7.05 -24.36 2.70
N PRO A 150 7.72 -23.37 2.08
CA PRO A 150 9.01 -23.59 1.45
C PRO A 150 9.98 -24.21 2.47
N GLY A 151 10.66 -25.30 2.10
CA GLY A 151 11.60 -25.95 3.02
C GLY A 151 12.73 -25.02 3.42
N ALA A 152 13.15 -25.06 4.70
CA ALA A 152 14.23 -24.22 5.26
C ALA A 152 15.56 -24.31 4.48
N ASP A 153 15.78 -25.43 3.76
CA ASP A 153 16.98 -25.68 2.95
C ASP A 153 16.84 -25.22 1.48
N GLY A 154 15.76 -24.50 1.12
CA GLY A 154 15.47 -24.09 -0.26
C GLY A 154 15.09 -25.25 -1.20
N GLY A 155 14.87 -26.45 -0.68
CA GLY A 155 14.49 -27.63 -1.45
C GLY A 155 13.02 -27.58 -1.92
N ASN A 156 12.77 -28.06 -3.14
CA ASN A 156 11.43 -28.15 -3.72
C ASN A 156 10.54 -29.11 -2.89
N ALA A 157 9.59 -28.53 -2.14
CA ALA A 157 8.66 -29.25 -1.26
C ALA A 157 7.70 -30.16 -2.05
N TRP A 158 7.36 -29.75 -3.28
CA TRP A 158 6.57 -30.53 -4.22
C TRP A 158 7.36 -31.62 -4.96
N GLY A 159 8.66 -31.76 -4.68
CA GLY A 159 9.54 -32.65 -5.43
C GLY A 159 9.02 -34.08 -5.42
N GLY A 160 8.56 -34.57 -6.58
CA GLY A 160 7.82 -35.84 -6.69
C GLY A 160 6.41 -35.76 -7.23
N VAL A 161 5.80 -34.56 -7.21
CA VAL A 161 4.50 -34.32 -7.81
C VAL A 161 4.54 -34.34 -9.34
N SER A 162 5.71 -34.08 -9.93
CA SER A 162 5.92 -34.12 -11.38
C SER A 162 5.40 -35.44 -11.98
N GLY A 163 4.53 -35.33 -12.96
CA GLY A 163 3.82 -36.41 -13.61
C GLY A 163 2.43 -36.71 -13.04
N ALA A 164 2.01 -36.04 -11.96
CA ALA A 164 0.65 -36.16 -11.42
C ALA A 164 -0.41 -35.75 -12.46
N ALA A 165 -1.45 -36.55 -12.59
CA ALA A 165 -2.58 -36.24 -13.47
C ALA A 165 -3.52 -35.22 -12.81
N VAL A 166 -3.92 -34.23 -13.61
CA VAL A 166 -4.79 -33.12 -13.22
C VAL A 166 -6.17 -33.36 -13.80
N PHE A 167 -7.20 -33.27 -12.96
CA PHE A 167 -8.59 -33.49 -13.33
C PHE A 167 -9.45 -32.26 -13.07
N CYS A 168 -10.28 -31.90 -14.05
CA CYS A 168 -11.44 -31.04 -13.81
C CYS A 168 -12.68 -31.93 -13.84
N GLY A 169 -13.37 -32.05 -12.70
CA GLY A 169 -14.40 -33.07 -12.51
C GLY A 169 -13.84 -34.49 -12.68
N HIS A 170 -14.38 -35.24 -13.63
CA HIS A 170 -13.96 -36.63 -13.92
C HIS A 170 -13.02 -36.76 -15.13
N ARG A 171 -12.57 -35.65 -15.72
CA ARG A 171 -11.81 -35.64 -16.97
C ARG A 171 -10.37 -35.22 -16.73
N LEU A 172 -9.41 -35.97 -17.28
CA LEU A 172 -7.99 -35.64 -17.24
C LEU A 172 -7.74 -34.47 -18.20
N VAL A 173 -7.20 -33.38 -17.67
CA VAL A 173 -6.96 -32.13 -18.40
C VAL A 173 -5.48 -31.81 -18.57
N GLY A 174 -4.59 -32.38 -17.76
CA GLY A 174 -3.16 -32.15 -17.88
C GLY A 174 -2.30 -33.00 -16.97
N VAL A 175 -0.99 -32.78 -17.06
CA VAL A 175 0.05 -33.49 -16.30
C VAL A 175 0.96 -32.45 -15.64
N VAL A 176 1.13 -32.50 -14.31
CA VAL A 176 2.01 -31.57 -13.58
C VAL A 176 3.46 -31.78 -14.02
N VAL A 177 4.20 -30.70 -14.31
CA VAL A 177 5.60 -30.79 -14.78
C VAL A 177 6.55 -29.87 -14.02
N GLN A 178 6.06 -28.80 -13.42
CA GLN A 178 6.93 -27.81 -12.81
C GLN A 178 6.28 -27.11 -11.62
N GLU A 179 7.12 -26.70 -10.67
CA GLU A 179 6.81 -25.71 -9.64
C GLU A 179 7.67 -24.48 -9.89
N PRO A 180 7.10 -23.30 -10.14
CA PRO A 180 7.87 -22.06 -10.24
C PRO A 180 8.23 -21.53 -8.85
N ALA A 181 9.53 -21.34 -8.58
CA ALA A 181 10.04 -20.92 -7.27
C ALA A 181 9.51 -19.57 -6.78
N ALA A 182 9.15 -18.65 -7.69
CA ALA A 182 8.67 -17.31 -7.38
C ALA A 182 7.34 -17.25 -6.61
N TYR A 183 6.60 -18.36 -6.52
CA TYR A 183 5.28 -18.40 -5.88
C TYR A 183 5.25 -19.21 -4.57
N GLY A 184 6.41 -19.50 -3.98
CA GLY A 184 6.52 -20.08 -2.63
C GLY A 184 5.67 -21.34 -2.46
N ALA A 185 5.80 -22.31 -3.35
CA ALA A 185 5.04 -23.56 -3.38
C ALA A 185 3.51 -23.43 -3.56
N ARG A 186 2.96 -22.25 -3.82
CA ARG A 186 1.50 -22.07 -4.03
C ARG A 186 1.02 -22.33 -5.46
N ARG A 187 1.93 -22.61 -6.39
CA ARG A 187 1.61 -22.77 -7.82
C ARG A 187 2.34 -23.94 -8.45
N LEU A 188 1.60 -24.72 -9.22
CA LEU A 188 2.12 -25.77 -10.10
C LEU A 188 1.79 -25.46 -11.56
N LEU A 189 2.62 -25.93 -12.47
CA LEU A 189 2.37 -25.88 -13.90
C LEU A 189 2.12 -27.29 -14.44
N ALA A 190 1.13 -27.41 -15.32
CA ALA A 190 0.80 -28.66 -15.98
C ALA A 190 0.80 -28.53 -17.50
N VAL A 191 1.31 -29.54 -18.20
CA VAL A 191 1.18 -29.65 -19.66
C VAL A 191 -0.28 -29.99 -19.99
N PRO A 192 -0.95 -29.22 -20.88
CA PRO A 192 -2.33 -29.48 -21.26
C PRO A 192 -2.47 -30.81 -22.01
N ALA A 193 -3.43 -31.65 -21.63
CA ALA A 193 -3.66 -32.93 -22.29
C ALA A 193 -3.95 -32.77 -23.79
N HIS A 194 -4.76 -31.78 -24.14
CA HIS A 194 -5.13 -31.51 -25.53
C HIS A 194 -3.92 -31.19 -26.43
N SER A 195 -2.76 -30.81 -25.87
CA SER A 195 -1.56 -30.50 -26.65
C SER A 195 -0.81 -31.72 -27.17
N PHE A 196 -1.01 -32.91 -26.59
CA PHE A 196 -0.30 -34.12 -26.98
C PHE A 196 -1.20 -35.30 -27.34
N VAL A 197 -2.47 -35.31 -26.93
CA VAL A 197 -3.41 -36.39 -27.27
C VAL A 197 -3.76 -36.46 -28.75
N GLN A 198 -3.39 -35.44 -29.53
CA GLN A 198 -3.53 -35.41 -30.99
C GLN A 198 -2.25 -35.87 -31.72
N ASP A 199 -1.16 -36.16 -31.00
CA ASP A 199 0.07 -36.65 -31.60
C ASP A 199 -0.13 -38.04 -32.21
N ALA A 200 0.34 -38.22 -33.44
CA ALA A 200 0.16 -39.47 -34.17
C ALA A 200 0.90 -40.64 -33.52
N GLY A 201 2.09 -40.41 -32.96
CA GLY A 201 2.86 -41.43 -32.25
C GLY A 201 2.16 -41.87 -30.97
N PHE A 202 1.63 -40.91 -30.21
CA PHE A 202 0.83 -41.19 -29.03
C PHE A 202 -0.41 -42.02 -29.35
N LEU A 203 -1.17 -41.62 -30.38
CA LEU A 203 -2.38 -42.33 -30.82
C LEU A 203 -2.09 -43.77 -31.28
N ASN A 204 -0.99 -43.98 -32.01
CA ASN A 204 -0.58 -45.31 -32.46
C ASN A 204 -0.32 -46.24 -31.27
N HIS A 205 0.40 -45.77 -30.25
CA HIS A 205 0.65 -46.57 -29.04
C HIS A 205 -0.61 -46.85 -28.22
N LEU A 206 -1.57 -45.91 -28.16
CA LEU A 206 -2.86 -46.19 -27.53
C LEU A 206 -3.61 -47.30 -28.26
N ALA A 207 -3.64 -47.26 -29.60
CA ALA A 207 -4.29 -48.28 -30.42
C ALA A 207 -3.63 -49.66 -30.28
N GLU A 208 -2.30 -49.74 -30.34
CA GLU A 208 -1.50 -50.96 -30.16
C GLU A 208 -1.77 -51.65 -28.80
N HIS A 209 -2.11 -50.88 -27.78
CA HIS A 209 -2.37 -51.36 -26.43
C HIS A 209 -3.86 -51.38 -26.06
N ALA A 210 -4.75 -51.39 -27.06
CA ALA A 210 -6.20 -51.47 -26.92
C ALA A 210 -6.81 -50.42 -25.96
N CYS A 211 -6.22 -49.22 -25.96
CA CYS A 211 -6.70 -48.08 -25.20
C CYS A 211 -7.50 -47.16 -26.11
N ALA A 212 -8.80 -46.99 -25.84
CA ALA A 212 -9.63 -46.04 -26.58
C ALA A 212 -9.35 -44.60 -26.09
N LEU A 213 -9.06 -43.70 -27.03
CA LEU A 213 -9.04 -42.26 -26.78
C LEU A 213 -10.38 -41.65 -27.20
N SER A 214 -11.04 -40.94 -26.29
CA SER A 214 -12.15 -40.05 -26.63
C SER A 214 -11.61 -38.67 -26.95
N GLU A 215 -12.21 -37.96 -27.92
CA GLU A 215 -11.85 -36.56 -28.16
C GLU A 215 -11.99 -35.72 -26.88
N PRO A 216 -11.00 -34.87 -26.56
CA PRO A 216 -11.07 -34.00 -25.39
C PRO A 216 -12.33 -33.14 -25.42
N THR A 217 -13.21 -33.36 -24.46
CA THR A 217 -14.45 -32.56 -24.35
C THR A 217 -14.12 -31.21 -23.73
N ALA A 218 -14.65 -30.12 -24.29
CA ALA A 218 -14.56 -28.81 -23.67
C ALA A 218 -15.20 -28.82 -22.27
N ILE A 219 -14.52 -28.24 -21.29
CA ILE A 219 -15.01 -28.11 -19.91
C ILE A 219 -15.05 -26.62 -19.59
N GLY A 220 -16.23 -26.02 -19.64
CA GLY A 220 -16.46 -24.70 -19.06
C GLY A 220 -16.98 -24.82 -17.63
N VAL A 221 -17.14 -23.66 -17.00
CA VAL A 221 -17.84 -23.56 -15.72
C VAL A 221 -19.32 -23.36 -16.03
N PRO A 222 -20.23 -24.23 -15.57
CA PRO A 222 -21.66 -23.95 -15.69
C PRO A 222 -21.99 -22.70 -14.88
N ALA A 223 -22.86 -21.84 -15.40
CA ALA A 223 -23.29 -20.67 -14.66
C ALA A 223 -23.91 -21.08 -13.31
N PRO A 224 -23.59 -20.38 -12.21
CA PRO A 224 -24.01 -20.76 -10.87
C PRO A 224 -25.54 -20.82 -10.75
N ARG A 225 -26.00 -21.78 -9.96
CA ARG A 225 -27.40 -21.97 -9.60
C ARG A 225 -27.57 -21.72 -8.10
N ALA A 226 -28.67 -21.07 -7.75
CA ALA A 226 -28.97 -20.77 -6.36
C ALA A 226 -29.28 -22.04 -5.58
N ALA A 227 -28.76 -22.10 -4.34
CA ALA A 227 -29.13 -23.13 -3.38
C ALA A 227 -30.64 -23.05 -3.05
N PRO A 228 -31.24 -24.14 -2.54
CA PRO A 228 -32.61 -24.14 -2.07
C PRO A 228 -32.91 -23.00 -1.08
N GLY A 229 -34.18 -22.56 -1.03
CA GLY A 229 -34.63 -21.41 -0.24
C GLY A 229 -34.19 -21.38 1.22
N THR A 230 -34.07 -22.54 1.85
CA THR A 230 -33.69 -22.74 3.26
C THR A 230 -32.19 -22.55 3.53
N GLU A 231 -31.35 -22.66 2.51
CA GLU A 231 -29.88 -22.59 2.63
C GLU A 231 -29.33 -21.21 2.26
N ARG A 232 -30.19 -20.29 1.77
CA ARG A 232 -29.79 -18.94 1.35
C ARG A 232 -29.75 -17.95 2.50
N THR A 233 -28.69 -17.16 2.52
CA THR A 233 -28.47 -16.09 3.50
C THR A 233 -29.60 -15.04 3.44
N PRO A 234 -29.86 -14.31 4.53
CA PRO A 234 -30.79 -13.18 4.50
C PRO A 234 -30.42 -12.13 3.44
N ALA A 235 -29.12 -11.86 3.27
CA ALA A 235 -28.58 -10.94 2.26
C ALA A 235 -28.98 -11.32 0.82
N GLU A 236 -28.81 -12.60 0.45
CA GLU A 236 -29.20 -13.10 -0.88
C GLU A 236 -30.71 -12.95 -1.14
N ARG A 237 -31.54 -13.21 -0.11
CA ARG A 237 -33.00 -13.07 -0.21
C ARG A 237 -33.41 -11.61 -0.38
N THR A 238 -32.77 -10.68 0.33
CA THR A 238 -33.00 -9.24 0.17
C THR A 238 -32.63 -8.77 -1.24
N LEU A 239 -31.46 -9.18 -1.76
CA LEU A 239 -31.04 -8.83 -3.12
C LEU A 239 -31.97 -9.43 -4.19
N GLU A 240 -32.43 -10.67 -4.00
CA GLU A 240 -33.40 -11.29 -4.89
C GLU A 240 -34.71 -10.48 -4.95
N GLN A 241 -35.22 -10.03 -3.81
CA GLN A 241 -36.43 -9.22 -3.73
C GLN A 241 -36.28 -7.89 -4.48
N LEU A 242 -35.10 -7.25 -4.40
CA LEU A 242 -34.79 -6.00 -5.10
C LEU A 242 -34.58 -6.19 -6.61
N LEU A 243 -34.12 -7.36 -7.05
CA LEU A 243 -33.95 -7.67 -8.49
C LEU A 243 -35.25 -8.03 -9.20
N ARG A 244 -36.26 -8.58 -8.50
CA ARG A 244 -37.52 -9.00 -9.11
C ARG A 244 -38.23 -7.88 -9.91
N PRO A 245 -38.37 -6.65 -9.41
CA PRO A 245 -38.96 -5.54 -10.17
C PRO A 245 -38.15 -5.14 -11.41
N LEU A 246 -36.81 -5.23 -11.33
CA LEU A 246 -35.91 -4.90 -12.46
C LEU A 246 -36.02 -5.91 -13.61
N PHE A 247 -36.48 -7.13 -13.30
CA PHE A 247 -36.57 -8.25 -14.23
C PHE A 247 -37.95 -8.93 -14.19
N ALA A 248 -39.00 -8.12 -14.30
CA ALA A 248 -40.38 -8.61 -14.36
C ALA A 248 -40.64 -9.54 -15.56
N ASP A 249 -39.98 -9.30 -16.70
CA ASP A 249 -39.99 -10.17 -17.86
C ASP A 249 -38.92 -11.29 -17.76
N PRO A 250 -39.30 -12.57 -17.70
CA PRO A 250 -38.35 -13.70 -17.69
C PRO A 250 -37.44 -13.78 -18.91
N ALA A 251 -37.89 -13.32 -20.09
CA ALA A 251 -37.09 -13.35 -21.31
C ALA A 251 -35.96 -12.32 -21.24
N ALA A 252 -36.27 -11.08 -20.84
CA ALA A 252 -35.27 -10.04 -20.57
C ALA A 252 -34.25 -10.48 -19.51
N ARG A 253 -34.70 -11.10 -18.42
CA ARG A 253 -33.80 -11.64 -17.39
C ARG A 253 -32.82 -12.66 -17.95
N THR A 254 -33.33 -13.59 -18.74
CA THR A 254 -32.52 -14.66 -19.33
C THR A 254 -31.50 -14.10 -20.32
N ALA A 255 -31.90 -13.14 -21.15
CA ALA A 255 -30.98 -12.48 -22.09
C ALA A 255 -29.82 -11.79 -21.35
N HIS A 256 -30.13 -10.94 -20.36
CA HIS A 256 -29.11 -10.22 -19.59
C HIS A 256 -28.21 -11.14 -18.77
N ALA A 257 -28.78 -12.16 -18.15
CA ALA A 257 -27.99 -13.09 -17.37
C ALA A 257 -27.07 -13.97 -18.23
N ARG A 258 -27.46 -14.30 -19.48
CA ARG A 258 -26.60 -14.99 -20.45
C ARG A 258 -25.48 -14.09 -20.95
N GLU A 259 -25.77 -12.82 -21.23
CA GLU A 259 -24.76 -11.83 -21.62
C GLU A 259 -23.70 -11.70 -20.53
N LEU A 260 -24.13 -11.41 -19.29
CA LEU A 260 -23.23 -11.30 -18.13
C LEU A 260 -22.48 -12.61 -17.86
N ALA A 261 -23.15 -13.76 -17.88
CA ALA A 261 -22.50 -15.05 -17.67
C ALA A 261 -21.45 -15.35 -18.77
N GLY A 262 -21.72 -14.94 -20.01
CA GLY A 262 -20.79 -15.07 -21.12
C GLY A 262 -19.56 -14.18 -20.96
N GLU A 263 -19.73 -12.93 -20.55
CA GLU A 263 -18.64 -12.00 -20.23
C GLU A 263 -17.75 -12.54 -19.10
N LEU A 264 -18.38 -13.13 -18.08
CA LEU A 264 -17.70 -13.77 -16.95
C LEU A 264 -17.11 -15.15 -17.28
N GLY A 265 -17.32 -15.66 -18.50
CA GLY A 265 -16.70 -16.88 -19.00
C GLY A 265 -17.40 -18.19 -18.61
N TYR A 266 -18.67 -18.13 -18.21
CA TYR A 266 -19.52 -19.31 -17.95
C TYR A 266 -20.17 -19.86 -19.23
N GLU A 267 -20.64 -21.10 -19.15
CA GLU A 267 -21.46 -21.73 -20.20
C GLU A 267 -22.89 -21.17 -20.20
N THR A 268 -23.39 -20.71 -21.36
CA THR A 268 -24.65 -19.95 -21.46
C THR A 268 -25.74 -20.62 -22.30
N ALA A 269 -25.41 -21.64 -23.09
CA ALA A 269 -26.29 -22.21 -24.13
C ALA A 269 -27.67 -22.63 -23.58
N ASP A 270 -27.70 -23.25 -22.39
CA ASP A 270 -28.92 -23.72 -21.72
C ASP A 270 -29.22 -22.95 -20.42
N TYR A 271 -28.60 -21.79 -20.22
CA TYR A 271 -28.76 -21.04 -18.98
C TYR A 271 -30.08 -20.27 -18.96
N THR A 272 -31.05 -20.75 -18.18
CA THR A 272 -32.33 -20.06 -17.92
C THR A 272 -32.46 -19.73 -16.44
N PRO A 273 -31.93 -18.57 -15.99
CA PRO A 273 -31.82 -18.27 -14.56
C PRO A 273 -33.12 -17.73 -13.95
N THR A 274 -33.35 -18.15 -12.71
CA THR A 274 -34.26 -17.46 -11.79
C THR A 274 -33.62 -16.16 -11.28
N ALA A 275 -34.40 -15.31 -10.60
CA ALA A 275 -33.84 -14.14 -9.92
C ALA A 275 -32.80 -14.55 -8.86
N ALA A 276 -33.00 -15.69 -8.22
CA ALA A 276 -32.06 -16.25 -7.25
C ALA A 276 -30.75 -16.68 -7.93
N ASP A 277 -30.82 -17.37 -9.07
CA ASP A 277 -29.63 -17.77 -9.83
C ASP A 277 -28.82 -16.54 -10.27
N LEU A 278 -29.50 -15.46 -10.66
CA LEU A 278 -28.86 -14.20 -11.00
C LEU A 278 -28.14 -13.59 -9.79
N VAL A 279 -28.74 -13.58 -8.59
CA VAL A 279 -28.03 -13.15 -7.36
C VAL A 279 -26.77 -13.98 -7.16
N THR A 280 -26.85 -15.30 -7.27
CA THR A 280 -25.66 -16.17 -7.10
C THR A 280 -24.58 -15.86 -8.14
N LEU A 281 -24.95 -15.60 -9.39
CA LEU A 281 -24.02 -15.16 -10.43
C LEU A 281 -23.35 -13.82 -10.09
N LEU A 282 -24.11 -12.85 -9.57
CA LEU A 282 -23.58 -11.53 -9.20
C LEU A 282 -22.64 -11.60 -7.99
N LEU A 283 -22.91 -12.51 -7.05
CA LEU A 283 -22.06 -12.72 -5.87
C LEU A 283 -20.80 -13.54 -6.17
N ALA A 284 -20.79 -14.30 -7.27
CA ALA A 284 -19.64 -15.11 -7.66
C ALA A 284 -18.46 -14.26 -8.18
N HIS A 285 -18.68 -12.99 -8.54
CA HIS A 285 -17.65 -12.13 -9.13
C HIS A 285 -17.63 -10.72 -8.54
N PRO A 286 -16.45 -10.19 -8.18
CA PRO A 286 -16.32 -8.97 -7.39
C PRO A 286 -16.94 -7.71 -8.01
N ARG A 287 -17.12 -7.60 -9.33
CA ARG A 287 -17.71 -6.40 -9.99
C ARG A 287 -18.99 -6.68 -10.79
N ALA A 288 -19.57 -7.88 -10.67
CA ALA A 288 -20.67 -8.29 -11.54
C ALA A 288 -21.96 -7.50 -11.31
N HIS A 289 -22.26 -7.12 -10.06
CA HIS A 289 -23.41 -6.27 -9.76
C HIS A 289 -23.23 -4.83 -10.26
N ALA A 290 -22.01 -4.29 -10.24
CA ALA A 290 -21.69 -2.98 -10.81
C ALA A 290 -21.83 -2.97 -12.35
N ALA A 291 -21.31 -4.02 -13.01
CA ALA A 291 -21.45 -4.21 -14.47
C ALA A 291 -22.92 -4.35 -14.88
N LEU A 292 -23.71 -5.15 -14.15
CA LEU A 292 -25.16 -5.24 -14.35
C LEU A 292 -25.82 -3.86 -14.18
N GLY A 293 -25.42 -3.12 -13.15
CA GLY A 293 -25.92 -1.77 -12.90
C GLY A 293 -25.65 -0.81 -14.06
N GLN A 294 -24.46 -0.87 -14.68
CA GLN A 294 -24.12 -0.08 -15.86
C GLN A 294 -25.01 -0.44 -17.06
N ALA A 295 -25.17 -1.75 -17.35
CA ALA A 295 -26.01 -2.23 -18.44
C ALA A 295 -27.49 -1.83 -18.28
N LEU A 296 -28.00 -1.86 -17.05
CA LEU A 296 -29.38 -1.47 -16.74
C LEU A 296 -29.56 0.06 -16.72
N ALA A 297 -28.59 0.82 -16.22
CA ALA A 297 -28.65 2.29 -16.18
C ALA A 297 -28.76 2.88 -17.59
N ALA A 298 -28.05 2.30 -18.57
CA ALA A 298 -28.14 2.70 -19.98
C ALA A 298 -29.56 2.53 -20.58
N ARG A 299 -30.39 1.68 -19.97
CA ARG A 299 -31.75 1.33 -20.41
C ARG A 299 -32.84 1.93 -19.51
N ALA A 300 -32.47 2.67 -18.47
CA ALA A 300 -33.38 3.18 -17.46
C ALA A 300 -34.13 4.44 -17.96
N VAL A 301 -35.30 4.22 -18.58
CA VAL A 301 -36.15 5.29 -19.15
C VAL A 301 -37.12 5.91 -18.12
N ASP A 302 -37.56 5.14 -17.12
CA ASP A 302 -38.53 5.56 -16.10
C ASP A 302 -37.90 5.72 -14.70
N GLN A 303 -38.43 6.65 -13.91
CA GLN A 303 -37.99 6.97 -12.54
C GLN A 303 -38.20 5.82 -11.57
N ALA A 304 -39.28 5.03 -11.69
CA ALA A 304 -39.50 3.90 -10.79
C ALA A 304 -38.43 2.81 -10.99
N PHE A 305 -38.07 2.53 -12.25
CA PHE A 305 -36.97 1.62 -12.57
C PHE A 305 -35.63 2.11 -12.00
N ARG A 306 -35.33 3.42 -12.14
CA ARG A 306 -34.13 4.03 -11.55
C ARG A 306 -34.09 3.89 -10.03
N SER A 307 -35.21 4.16 -9.35
CA SER A 307 -35.31 4.01 -7.90
C SER A 307 -35.07 2.55 -7.46
N CYS A 308 -35.61 1.56 -8.18
CA CYS A 308 -35.34 0.16 -7.91
C CYS A 308 -33.86 -0.21 -8.12
N LEU A 309 -33.23 0.31 -9.18
CA LEU A 309 -31.82 0.08 -9.47
C LEU A 309 -30.92 0.68 -8.39
N THR A 310 -31.18 1.93 -8.00
CA THR A 310 -30.46 2.60 -6.91
C THR A 310 -30.60 1.83 -5.59
N ALA A 311 -31.81 1.37 -5.26
CA ALA A 311 -32.05 0.57 -4.06
C ALA A 311 -31.26 -0.75 -4.08
N PHE A 312 -31.24 -1.43 -5.23
CA PHE A 312 -30.43 -2.65 -5.42
C PHE A 312 -28.93 -2.39 -5.21
N LEU A 313 -28.36 -1.39 -5.89
CA LEU A 313 -26.93 -1.07 -5.82
C LEU A 313 -26.53 -0.59 -4.41
N THR A 314 -27.36 0.23 -3.78
CA THR A 314 -27.12 0.71 -2.41
C THR A 314 -27.13 -0.45 -1.42
N GLN A 315 -28.10 -1.36 -1.53
CA GLN A 315 -28.19 -2.49 -0.62
C GLN A 315 -27.06 -3.51 -0.84
N ALA A 316 -26.62 -3.73 -2.08
CA ALA A 316 -25.45 -4.56 -2.38
C ALA A 316 -24.18 -4.03 -1.67
N ARG A 317 -23.99 -2.71 -1.68
CA ARG A 317 -22.88 -2.04 -0.97
C ARG A 317 -22.98 -2.18 0.55
N VAL A 318 -24.15 -1.90 1.14
CA VAL A 318 -24.38 -2.03 2.59
C VAL A 318 -24.11 -3.46 3.08
N LEU A 319 -24.39 -4.46 2.24
CA LEU A 319 -24.15 -5.87 2.56
C LEU A 319 -22.70 -6.32 2.29
N GLY A 320 -21.80 -5.41 1.88
CA GLY A 320 -20.41 -5.72 1.58
C GLY A 320 -20.24 -6.69 0.40
N ARG A 321 -21.13 -6.64 -0.60
CA ARG A 321 -21.17 -7.61 -1.71
C ARG A 321 -20.40 -7.15 -2.96
N GLY A 322 -19.27 -6.50 -2.73
CA GLY A 322 -18.24 -6.16 -3.72
C GLY A 322 -18.14 -4.67 -4.08
N PRO A 323 -17.06 -4.29 -4.79
CA PRO A 323 -16.83 -2.95 -5.32
C PRO A 323 -17.98 -2.40 -6.18
N PHE A 324 -18.22 -1.09 -6.10
CA PHE A 324 -19.33 -0.42 -6.79
C PHE A 324 -18.96 0.07 -8.20
N LEU A 325 -17.67 0.16 -8.53
CA LEU A 325 -17.19 0.51 -9.86
C LEU A 325 -17.31 -0.68 -10.81
N ALA A 326 -17.90 -0.43 -11.97
CA ALA A 326 -17.87 -1.38 -13.06
C ALA A 326 -16.43 -1.51 -13.61
N PRO A 327 -16.08 -2.61 -14.29
CA PRO A 327 -14.71 -2.84 -14.78
C PRO A 327 -14.15 -1.66 -15.60
N GLU A 328 -14.96 -1.12 -16.52
CA GLU A 328 -14.56 0.03 -17.35
C GLU A 328 -14.32 1.30 -16.51
N GLU A 329 -15.18 1.57 -15.53
CA GLU A 329 -15.02 2.75 -14.67
C GLU A 329 -13.78 2.65 -13.78
N PHE A 330 -13.45 1.43 -13.33
CA PHE A 330 -12.25 1.15 -12.55
C PHE A 330 -10.99 1.38 -13.40
N ASP A 331 -10.95 0.83 -14.61
CA ASP A 331 -9.81 1.00 -15.52
C ASP A 331 -9.63 2.47 -15.94
N ASP A 332 -10.72 3.17 -16.25
CA ASP A 332 -10.73 4.61 -16.56
C ASP A 332 -10.15 5.42 -15.40
N LEU A 333 -10.60 5.14 -14.16
CA LEU A 333 -10.12 5.84 -12.98
C LEU A 333 -8.63 5.59 -12.76
N LEU A 334 -8.18 4.32 -12.84
CA LEU A 334 -6.77 3.99 -12.69
C LEU A 334 -5.92 4.72 -13.73
N HIS A 335 -6.37 4.80 -14.98
CA HIS A 335 -5.67 5.56 -16.01
C HIS A 335 -5.52 7.04 -15.65
N LEU A 336 -6.59 7.69 -15.19
CA LEU A 336 -6.56 9.10 -14.77
C LEU A 336 -5.64 9.32 -13.55
N LEU A 337 -5.75 8.46 -12.53
CA LEU A 337 -4.97 8.59 -11.30
C LEU A 337 -3.47 8.33 -11.53
N ARG A 338 -3.10 7.40 -12.41
CA ARG A 338 -1.71 7.16 -12.83
C ARG A 338 -1.07 8.42 -13.40
N GLY A 339 -1.73 9.05 -14.36
CA GLY A 339 -1.23 10.27 -14.98
C GLY A 339 -1.04 11.43 -13.99
N ILE A 340 -1.87 11.50 -12.94
CA ILE A 340 -1.73 12.49 -11.88
C ILE A 340 -0.60 12.13 -10.91
N ARG A 341 -0.46 10.85 -10.56
CA ARG A 341 0.59 10.35 -9.67
C ARG A 341 1.98 10.59 -10.25
N ASP A 342 2.14 10.43 -11.56
CA ASP A 342 3.42 10.65 -12.24
C ASP A 342 3.85 12.13 -12.24
N GLU A 343 2.89 13.06 -12.21
CA GLU A 343 3.18 14.49 -12.10
C GLU A 343 3.25 15.01 -10.67
N GLN A 344 2.38 14.49 -9.79
CA GLN A 344 2.19 14.95 -8.41
C GLN A 344 2.04 13.76 -7.47
N SER A 345 3.13 13.03 -7.23
CA SER A 345 3.12 11.77 -6.46
C SER A 345 2.59 11.88 -5.02
N ALA A 346 2.58 13.08 -4.44
CA ALA A 346 2.08 13.34 -3.09
C ALA A 346 0.60 13.78 -3.04
N LEU A 347 -0.04 14.03 -4.18
CA LEU A 347 -1.39 14.59 -4.22
C LEU A 347 -2.44 13.60 -3.72
N LEU A 348 -2.39 12.33 -4.15
CA LEU A 348 -3.40 11.33 -3.77
C LEU A 348 -3.42 11.07 -2.25
N PRO A 349 -2.27 10.78 -1.58
CA PRO A 349 -2.26 10.57 -0.13
C PRO A 349 -2.62 11.84 0.67
N GLN A 350 -2.30 13.03 0.16
CA GLN A 350 -2.68 14.29 0.79
C GLN A 350 -4.19 14.52 0.69
N ALA A 351 -4.76 14.38 -0.51
CA ALA A 351 -6.18 14.54 -0.76
C ALA A 351 -6.99 13.52 0.05
N ALA A 352 -6.53 12.27 0.18
CA ALA A 352 -7.21 11.24 0.98
C ALA A 352 -7.33 11.61 2.46
N ARG A 353 -6.23 12.03 3.09
CA ARG A 353 -6.22 12.43 4.51
C ARG A 353 -7.11 13.64 4.79
N ASP A 354 -7.11 14.62 3.88
CA ASP A 354 -7.90 15.84 4.05
C ASP A 354 -9.38 15.62 3.70
N ALA A 355 -9.66 14.78 2.71
CA ALA A 355 -11.02 14.43 2.32
C ALA A 355 -11.69 13.53 3.35
N LEU A 356 -10.95 12.59 3.96
CA LEU A 356 -11.50 11.51 4.79
C LEU A 356 -10.86 11.49 6.19
N PRO A 357 -10.93 12.58 6.97
CA PRO A 357 -10.17 12.72 8.22
C PRO A 357 -10.57 11.75 9.34
N TYR A 358 -11.73 11.10 9.22
CA TYR A 358 -12.25 10.14 10.19
C TYR A 358 -12.27 8.69 9.68
N ALA A 359 -11.84 8.45 8.44
CA ALA A 359 -11.77 7.11 7.88
C ALA A 359 -10.42 6.45 8.23
N ALA A 360 -10.43 5.14 8.45
CA ALA A 360 -9.21 4.35 8.51
C ALA A 360 -8.70 4.15 7.07
N LEU A 361 -7.70 4.95 6.68
CA LEU A 361 -7.12 4.87 5.34
C LEU A 361 -6.23 3.63 5.20
N PRO A 362 -6.11 3.05 4.00
CA PRO A 362 -5.08 2.07 3.69
C PRO A 362 -3.67 2.64 3.91
N ASP A 363 -2.73 1.80 4.36
CA ASP A 363 -1.34 2.19 4.65
C ASP A 363 -0.66 2.93 3.47
N CYS A 364 -1.03 2.61 2.23
CA CYS A 364 -0.51 3.27 1.04
C CYS A 364 -0.93 4.73 0.89
N LEU A 365 -2.06 5.14 1.47
CA LEU A 365 -2.58 6.51 1.48
C LEU A 365 -2.18 7.28 2.75
N ASP A 366 -1.67 6.61 3.78
CA ASP A 366 -1.11 7.27 4.97
C ASP A 366 0.35 7.74 4.76
N ARG A 367 1.04 7.16 3.77
CA ARG A 367 2.41 7.54 3.39
C ARG A 367 2.45 8.86 2.58
N PRO A 368 3.61 9.53 2.49
CA PRO A 368 3.74 10.76 1.69
C PRO A 368 3.54 10.56 0.18
N ARG A 369 3.72 9.34 -0.33
CA ARG A 369 3.65 8.96 -1.74
C ARG A 369 3.09 7.56 -1.87
N ILE A 370 2.42 7.30 -2.99
CA ILE A 370 1.89 5.99 -3.36
C ILE A 370 2.68 5.42 -4.55
N GLU A 371 2.99 4.13 -4.49
CA GLU A 371 3.65 3.42 -5.59
C GLU A 371 2.65 2.95 -6.65
N GLU A 372 3.12 2.80 -7.88
CA GLU A 372 2.27 2.45 -9.04
C GLU A 372 1.51 1.12 -8.84
N HIS A 373 2.17 0.12 -8.29
CA HIS A 373 1.59 -1.20 -8.06
C HIS A 373 0.53 -1.21 -6.94
N GLU A 374 0.46 -0.15 -6.11
CA GLU A 374 -0.44 -0.05 -4.96
C GLU A 374 -1.73 0.71 -5.30
N LEU A 375 -1.80 1.35 -6.47
CA LEU A 375 -2.90 2.21 -6.85
C LEU A 375 -4.22 1.45 -7.00
N ALA A 376 -4.17 0.25 -7.59
CA ALA A 376 -5.33 -0.62 -7.74
C ALA A 376 -5.92 -0.99 -6.37
N ASP A 377 -5.08 -1.51 -5.48
CA ASP A 377 -5.48 -1.92 -4.13
C ASP A 377 -6.02 -0.74 -3.31
N ALA A 378 -5.44 0.46 -3.48
CA ALA A 378 -5.92 1.68 -2.83
C ALA A 378 -7.34 2.06 -3.28
N VAL A 379 -7.61 1.99 -4.59
CA VAL A 379 -8.95 2.26 -5.13
C VAL A 379 -9.94 1.24 -4.59
N GLU A 380 -9.61 -0.05 -4.61
CA GLU A 380 -10.48 -1.12 -4.11
C GLU A 380 -10.82 -0.94 -2.64
N ALA A 381 -9.84 -0.62 -1.80
CA ALA A 381 -10.08 -0.37 -0.39
C ALA A 381 -10.96 0.87 -0.16
N LEU A 382 -10.78 1.94 -0.96
CA LEU A 382 -11.64 3.13 -0.90
C LEU A 382 -13.08 2.87 -1.39
N GLU A 383 -13.31 1.85 -2.21
CA GLU A 383 -14.67 1.44 -2.62
C GLU A 383 -15.47 0.86 -1.45
N GLU A 384 -14.79 0.25 -0.48
CA GLU A 384 -15.39 -0.35 0.72
C GLU A 384 -15.66 0.66 1.84
N LEU A 385 -14.99 1.82 1.82
CA LEU A 385 -15.13 2.83 2.86
C LEU A 385 -16.41 3.67 2.68
N PRO A 386 -17.30 3.70 3.70
CA PRO A 386 -18.44 4.60 3.69
C PRO A 386 -18.00 6.04 3.99
N ASP A 387 -18.74 7.03 3.50
CA ASP A 387 -18.56 8.43 3.88
C ASP A 387 -19.91 9.13 4.14
N GLY A 388 -20.17 9.41 5.43
CA GLY A 388 -21.29 10.23 5.88
C GLY A 388 -22.69 9.65 5.65
N GLU A 389 -23.69 10.49 5.90
CA GLU A 389 -25.11 10.21 5.65
C GLU A 389 -25.54 10.70 4.26
N GLY A 390 -26.54 10.04 3.68
CA GLY A 390 -27.11 10.45 2.39
C GLY A 390 -28.03 11.66 2.53
N ILE A 391 -27.90 12.62 1.60
CA ILE A 391 -28.70 13.86 1.57
C ILE A 391 -29.28 14.03 0.17
N PRO A 392 -30.61 14.16 -0.01
CA PRO A 392 -31.68 14.16 1.01
C PRO A 392 -31.87 12.81 1.73
N GLU A 393 -32.63 12.81 2.82
CA GLU A 393 -32.96 11.60 3.59
C GLU A 393 -33.56 10.51 2.68
N GLY A 394 -32.98 9.31 2.72
CA GLY A 394 -33.35 8.19 1.84
C GLY A 394 -32.55 8.08 0.54
N SER A 395 -31.63 9.01 0.26
CA SER A 395 -30.63 8.87 -0.81
C SER A 395 -29.37 8.13 -0.34
N PRO A 396 -28.61 7.49 -1.23
CA PRO A 396 -27.33 6.89 -0.86
C PRO A 396 -26.28 7.95 -0.49
N PRO A 397 -25.42 7.67 0.52
CA PRO A 397 -24.29 8.56 0.83
C PRO A 397 -23.26 8.55 -0.30
N VAL A 398 -22.57 9.69 -0.46
CA VAL A 398 -21.47 9.82 -1.42
C VAL A 398 -20.35 8.88 -0.98
N PRO A 399 -19.87 7.94 -1.82
CA PRO A 399 -18.77 7.06 -1.48
C PRO A 399 -17.48 7.84 -1.17
N ALA A 400 -16.66 7.32 -0.25
CA ALA A 400 -15.36 7.90 0.10
C ALA A 400 -14.46 8.12 -1.12
N LEU A 401 -14.45 7.16 -2.05
CA LEU A 401 -13.73 7.26 -3.31
C LEU A 401 -14.18 8.46 -4.17
N LEU A 402 -15.49 8.71 -4.31
CA LEU A 402 -15.96 9.86 -5.10
C LEU A 402 -15.55 11.18 -4.45
N ARG A 403 -15.60 11.25 -3.12
CA ARG A 403 -15.12 12.44 -2.39
C ARG A 403 -13.63 12.69 -2.61
N LEU A 404 -12.80 11.65 -2.52
CA LEU A 404 -11.37 11.77 -2.85
C LEU A 404 -11.17 12.28 -4.27
N VAL A 405 -11.85 11.69 -5.25
CA VAL A 405 -11.74 12.08 -6.66
C VAL A 405 -12.09 13.54 -6.88
N GLU A 406 -13.13 14.07 -6.21
CA GLU A 406 -13.47 15.49 -6.30
C GLU A 406 -12.39 16.41 -5.67
N TYR A 407 -11.73 15.97 -4.58
CA TYR A 407 -10.58 16.69 -4.01
C TYR A 407 -9.40 16.72 -4.98
N VAL A 408 -9.04 15.56 -5.55
CA VAL A 408 -7.98 15.47 -6.56
C VAL A 408 -8.32 16.35 -7.77
N ALA A 409 -9.56 16.31 -8.26
CA ALA A 409 -10.03 17.14 -9.37
C ALA A 409 -9.98 18.64 -9.06
N ALA A 410 -10.16 19.06 -7.81
CA ALA A 410 -10.04 20.46 -7.42
C ALA A 410 -8.58 20.95 -7.33
N ALA A 411 -7.62 20.03 -7.13
CA ALA A 411 -6.19 20.32 -7.03
C ALA A 411 -5.44 20.30 -8.38
N VAL A 412 -6.01 19.70 -9.41
CA VAL A 412 -5.46 19.69 -10.77
C VAL A 412 -6.18 20.69 -11.66
N ASP A 413 -5.51 21.15 -12.72
CA ASP A 413 -6.04 22.14 -13.65
C ASP A 413 -6.26 21.53 -15.05
N GLY A 414 -7.01 22.24 -15.91
CA GLY A 414 -7.14 21.93 -17.33
C GLY A 414 -8.01 20.71 -17.66
N GLU A 415 -7.51 19.85 -18.55
CA GLU A 415 -8.23 18.70 -19.12
C GLU A 415 -8.48 17.61 -18.06
N ARG A 416 -7.48 17.27 -17.24
CA ARG A 416 -7.60 16.25 -16.19
C ARG A 416 -8.69 16.56 -15.16
N GLN A 417 -8.86 17.83 -14.82
CA GLN A 417 -9.96 18.25 -13.94
C GLN A 417 -11.32 17.94 -14.57
N HIS A 418 -11.48 18.21 -15.87
CA HIS A 418 -12.73 17.93 -16.58
C HIS A 418 -12.98 16.43 -16.69
N GLU A 419 -11.96 15.63 -16.98
CA GLU A 419 -12.06 14.17 -17.08
C GLU A 419 -12.46 13.53 -15.76
N LEU A 420 -11.81 13.88 -14.64
CA LEU A 420 -12.16 13.38 -13.31
C LEU A 420 -13.59 13.77 -12.90
N ARG A 421 -14.00 15.01 -13.16
CA ARG A 421 -15.37 15.47 -12.83
C ARG A 421 -16.42 14.81 -13.71
N ALA A 422 -16.11 14.56 -14.98
CA ALA A 422 -16.98 13.85 -15.90
C ALA A 422 -17.12 12.38 -15.49
N TRP A 423 -16.01 11.71 -15.15
CA TRP A 423 -16.00 10.36 -14.60
C TRP A 423 -16.84 10.27 -13.32
N SER A 424 -16.54 11.13 -12.33
CA SER A 424 -17.25 11.18 -11.04
C SER A 424 -18.76 11.41 -11.23
N LYS A 425 -19.14 12.32 -12.13
CA LYS A 425 -20.54 12.57 -12.45
C LYS A 425 -21.23 11.34 -13.05
N ARG A 426 -20.61 10.67 -14.03
CA ARG A 426 -21.20 9.48 -14.67
C ARG A 426 -21.42 8.36 -13.64
N THR A 427 -20.43 8.11 -12.80
CA THR A 427 -20.51 7.08 -11.75
C THR A 427 -21.53 7.44 -10.68
N ALA A 428 -21.55 8.70 -10.22
CA ALA A 428 -22.54 9.20 -9.27
C ALA A 428 -23.98 9.05 -9.78
N ASP A 429 -24.24 9.45 -11.03
CA ASP A 429 -25.55 9.32 -11.67
C ASP A 429 -25.97 7.83 -11.79
N ARG A 430 -25.03 6.93 -12.11
CA ARG A 430 -25.29 5.48 -12.24
C ARG A 430 -25.68 4.83 -10.91
N ILE A 431 -24.97 5.14 -9.83
CA ILE A 431 -25.23 4.57 -8.51
C ILE A 431 -26.32 5.33 -7.74
N GLY A 432 -26.90 6.37 -8.34
CA GLY A 432 -28.04 7.12 -7.81
C GLY A 432 -27.70 8.12 -6.71
N ILE A 433 -26.47 8.64 -6.69
CA ILE A 433 -26.10 9.76 -5.80
C ILE A 433 -26.85 11.01 -6.23
N HIS A 434 -27.40 11.75 -5.27
CA HIS A 434 -28.10 13.00 -5.55
C HIS A 434 -27.12 14.08 -6.04
N GLY A 435 -27.51 14.85 -7.07
CA GLY A 435 -26.65 15.88 -7.66
C GLY A 435 -26.21 16.95 -6.64
N ASP A 436 -27.11 17.33 -5.73
CA ASP A 436 -26.80 18.32 -4.68
C ASP A 436 -25.76 17.82 -3.68
N ALA A 437 -25.80 16.54 -3.30
CA ALA A 437 -24.79 15.96 -2.41
C ALA A 437 -23.40 15.96 -3.05
N LEU A 438 -23.32 15.62 -4.34
CA LEU A 438 -22.07 15.70 -5.10
C LEU A 438 -21.59 17.16 -5.26
N ALA A 439 -22.51 18.09 -5.49
CA ALA A 439 -22.19 19.52 -5.59
C ALA A 439 -21.62 20.08 -4.28
N GLU A 440 -22.16 19.67 -3.13
CA GLU A 440 -21.63 20.05 -1.82
C GLU A 440 -20.17 19.57 -1.63
N ARG A 441 -19.89 18.29 -1.96
CA ARG A 441 -18.52 17.76 -1.91
C ARG A 441 -17.56 18.49 -2.84
N ARG A 442 -18.04 18.93 -4.01
CA ARG A 442 -17.26 19.80 -4.93
C ARG A 442 -16.93 21.15 -4.34
N MET A 443 -17.87 21.75 -3.60
CA MET A 443 -17.62 23.02 -2.91
C MET A 443 -16.58 22.85 -1.80
N ASP A 444 -16.63 21.76 -1.03
CA ASP A 444 -15.62 21.42 -0.03
C ASP A 444 -14.23 21.26 -0.65
N ALA A 445 -14.15 20.47 -1.73
CA ALA A 445 -12.93 20.24 -2.50
C ALA A 445 -12.34 21.55 -3.06
N ALA A 446 -13.19 22.43 -3.61
CA ALA A 446 -12.75 23.73 -4.12
C ALA A 446 -12.16 24.63 -3.02
N ARG A 447 -12.82 24.71 -1.86
CA ARG A 447 -12.32 25.45 -0.69
C ARG A 447 -11.00 24.87 -0.17
N TRP A 448 -10.88 23.54 -0.16
CA TRP A 448 -9.63 22.87 0.20
C TRP A 448 -8.50 23.22 -0.78
N ALA A 449 -8.74 23.13 -2.09
CA ALA A 449 -7.74 23.44 -3.11
C ALA A 449 -7.32 24.91 -3.10
N GLU A 450 -8.26 25.83 -2.85
CA GLU A 450 -7.95 27.26 -2.69
C GLU A 450 -7.06 27.51 -1.46
N ARG A 451 -7.38 26.89 -0.31
CA ARG A 451 -6.50 26.95 0.87
C ARG A 451 -5.12 26.36 0.57
N ARG A 452 -5.05 25.21 -0.10
CA ARG A 452 -3.78 24.56 -0.50
C ARG A 452 -2.92 25.46 -1.37
N ARG A 453 -3.51 26.19 -2.33
CA ARG A 453 -2.79 27.14 -3.20
C ARG A 453 -2.28 28.38 -2.45
N ASN A 454 -3.02 28.85 -1.44
CA ASN A 454 -2.73 30.11 -0.75
C ASN A 454 -1.96 29.92 0.57
N SER A 455 -1.89 28.69 1.10
CA SER A 455 -1.31 28.35 2.40
C SER A 455 0.04 27.66 2.26
N LEU A 456 1.07 28.46 2.00
CA LEU A 456 2.45 27.99 1.86
C LEU A 456 3.03 27.57 3.22
N VAL A 457 3.93 26.60 3.23
CA VAL A 457 4.71 26.27 4.43
C VAL A 457 5.62 27.47 4.73
N SER A 458 5.31 28.20 5.79
CA SER A 458 6.07 29.37 6.21
C SER A 458 7.23 28.98 7.14
N ARG A 459 7.08 27.87 7.86
CA ARG A 459 8.04 27.44 8.89
C ARG A 459 8.16 25.92 9.01
N VAL A 460 9.38 25.44 9.24
CA VAL A 460 9.66 24.09 9.72
C VAL A 460 10.05 24.19 11.19
N VAL A 461 9.30 23.52 12.05
CA VAL A 461 9.54 23.52 13.50
C VAL A 461 10.08 22.15 13.90
N MET A 462 11.29 22.12 14.43
CA MET A 462 11.92 20.93 15.00
C MET A 462 11.94 21.04 16.52
N GLU A 463 11.18 20.19 17.20
CA GLU A 463 11.23 20.05 18.66
C GLU A 463 12.34 19.08 19.03
N LEU A 464 13.28 19.53 19.85
CA LEU A 464 14.39 18.75 20.38
C LEU A 464 14.22 18.56 21.88
N GLU A 465 14.25 17.30 22.30
CA GLU A 465 14.33 16.93 23.71
C GLU A 465 15.58 16.08 23.91
N ARG A 466 16.45 16.51 24.85
CA ARG A 466 17.69 15.79 25.14
C ARG A 466 17.36 14.50 25.90
N ASP A 467 17.88 13.37 25.41
CA ASP A 467 17.76 12.11 26.13
C ASP A 467 18.81 12.06 27.25
N GLY A 468 18.35 12.19 28.49
CA GLY A 468 19.22 12.12 29.67
C GLY A 468 19.72 10.72 30.01
N ALA A 469 19.18 9.66 29.40
CA ALA A 469 19.59 8.28 29.62
C ALA A 469 20.62 7.78 28.59
N ALA A 470 20.80 8.50 27.48
CA ALA A 470 21.75 8.16 26.43
C ALA A 470 23.18 8.64 26.76
N ASP A 471 24.18 7.84 26.39
CA ASP A 471 25.58 8.26 26.41
C ASP A 471 25.86 9.18 25.21
N GLY A 472 26.41 10.38 25.48
CA GLY A 472 26.64 11.44 24.49
C GLY A 472 25.45 12.37 24.20
N ASP A 473 25.62 13.27 23.23
CA ASP A 473 24.56 14.22 22.81
C ASP A 473 23.56 13.52 21.88
N ARG A 474 22.47 12.97 22.43
CA ARG A 474 21.38 12.39 21.64
C ARG A 474 20.03 13.03 21.96
N TYR A 475 19.17 13.14 20.95
CA TYR A 475 17.94 13.92 20.98
C TYR A 475 16.75 13.15 20.41
N ALA A 476 15.63 13.19 21.12
CA ALA A 476 14.34 12.89 20.53
C ALA A 476 13.92 14.09 19.65
N CYS A 477 13.57 13.82 18.39
CA CYS A 477 13.25 14.86 17.41
C CYS A 477 11.82 14.67 16.90
N ARG A 478 11.01 15.72 16.96
CA ARG A 478 9.70 15.81 16.31
C ARG A 478 9.70 16.98 15.34
N ILE A 479 9.13 16.80 14.14
CA ILE A 479 9.15 17.83 13.10
C ILE A 479 7.73 18.13 12.62
N LEU A 480 7.39 19.42 12.62
CA LEU A 480 6.12 19.96 12.16
C LEU A 480 6.34 20.97 11.02
N LEU A 481 5.43 20.98 10.05
CA LEU A 481 5.34 22.00 9.01
C LEU A 481 4.23 22.97 9.40
N VAL A 482 4.56 24.26 9.54
CA VAL A 482 3.62 25.33 9.87
C VAL A 482 3.37 26.16 8.61
N ARG A 483 2.10 26.43 8.32
CA ARG A 483 1.69 27.19 7.14
C ARG A 483 1.39 28.66 7.46
N THR A 484 1.29 29.49 6.43
CA THR A 484 0.98 30.93 6.54
C THR A 484 -0.38 31.20 7.19
N ASP A 485 -1.34 30.28 7.09
CA ASP A 485 -2.66 30.38 7.74
C ASP A 485 -2.66 29.92 9.22
N GLY A 486 -1.51 29.52 9.76
CA GLY A 486 -1.36 29.03 11.13
C GLY A 486 -1.70 27.55 11.33
N THR A 487 -2.16 26.85 10.30
CA THR A 487 -2.33 25.38 10.37
C THR A 487 -0.98 24.68 10.37
N HIS A 488 -0.95 23.45 10.90
CA HIS A 488 0.29 22.66 10.97
C HIS A 488 0.04 21.18 10.69
N ARG A 489 1.09 20.50 10.19
CA ARG A 489 1.11 19.05 9.97
C ARG A 489 2.34 18.44 10.62
N ILE A 490 2.17 17.33 11.35
CA ILE A 490 3.29 16.54 11.87
C ILE A 490 3.87 15.75 10.70
N LEU A 491 5.15 15.97 10.40
CA LEU A 491 5.86 15.23 9.35
C LEU A 491 6.64 14.04 9.94
N LYS A 492 7.25 14.23 11.11
CA LYS A 492 7.96 13.17 11.84
C LYS A 492 7.54 13.19 13.31
N SER A 493 7.00 12.07 13.77
CA SER A 493 6.77 11.81 15.20
C SER A 493 8.07 11.44 15.91
N PRO A 494 8.18 11.68 17.23
CA PRO A 494 9.37 11.29 17.98
C PRO A 494 9.55 9.77 17.91
N SER A 495 10.71 9.34 17.41
CA SER A 495 11.10 7.92 17.39
C SER A 495 11.46 7.45 18.80
N SER A 496 11.30 6.15 19.07
CA SER A 496 11.79 5.53 20.30
C SER A 496 13.31 5.57 20.41
N GLU A 497 14.02 5.65 19.29
CA GLU A 497 15.47 5.76 19.25
C GLU A 497 15.93 7.23 19.18
N PRO A 498 16.83 7.67 20.08
CA PRO A 498 17.33 9.04 20.11
C PRO A 498 18.39 9.26 19.01
N LYS A 499 18.32 10.42 18.34
CA LYS A 499 19.14 10.79 17.19
C LYS A 499 20.40 11.57 17.60
N THR A 500 21.52 11.33 16.93
CA THR A 500 22.72 12.17 17.00
C THR A 500 22.48 13.53 16.33
N PRO A 501 23.34 14.56 16.56
CA PRO A 501 23.24 15.85 15.89
C PRO A 501 23.17 15.75 14.36
N ARG A 502 23.97 14.86 13.78
CA ARG A 502 24.01 14.61 12.32
C ARG A 502 22.71 14.00 11.81
N GLU A 503 22.16 13.02 12.52
CA GLU A 503 20.88 12.40 12.15
C GLU A 503 19.70 13.38 12.31
N ALA A 504 19.71 14.21 13.35
CA ALA A 504 18.73 15.27 13.54
C ALA A 504 18.80 16.32 12.42
N ALA A 505 20.01 16.74 12.03
CA ALA A 505 20.22 17.66 10.90
C ALA A 505 19.76 17.06 9.56
N SER A 506 20.05 15.78 9.31
CA SER A 506 19.54 15.06 8.13
C SER A 506 18.02 15.00 8.12
N ALA A 507 17.41 14.69 9.27
CA ALA A 507 15.96 14.61 9.39
C ALA A 507 15.28 15.96 9.13
N LEU A 508 15.91 17.06 9.53
CA LEU A 508 15.48 18.43 9.24
C LEU A 508 15.63 18.78 7.75
N ALA A 509 16.77 18.46 7.13
CA ALA A 509 17.00 18.71 5.71
C ALA A 509 15.97 18.00 4.83
N GLU A 510 15.64 16.74 5.14
CA GLU A 510 14.54 16.01 4.49
C GLU A 510 13.19 16.70 4.69
N ALA A 511 12.92 17.25 5.87
CA ALA A 511 11.68 17.96 6.16
C ALA A 511 11.56 19.28 5.37
N VAL A 512 12.65 20.01 5.23
CA VAL A 512 12.72 21.21 4.37
C VAL A 512 12.54 20.81 2.89
N GLY A 513 13.16 19.71 2.46
CA GLY A 513 12.94 19.13 1.14
C GLY A 513 11.47 18.81 0.90
N ALA A 514 10.80 18.15 1.85
CA ALA A 514 9.37 17.86 1.78
C ALA A 514 8.52 19.15 1.72
N ALA A 515 8.88 20.19 2.46
CA ALA A 515 8.20 21.48 2.42
C ALA A 515 8.32 22.16 1.05
N ARG A 516 9.48 22.09 0.38
CA ARG A 516 9.69 22.64 -0.97
C ARG A 516 8.93 21.87 -2.06
N GLN A 517 8.57 20.62 -1.80
CA GLN A 517 7.76 19.80 -2.71
C GLN A 517 6.25 20.03 -2.51
N GLU A 518 5.84 20.81 -1.50
CA GLU A 518 4.44 21.24 -1.38
C GLU A 518 4.11 22.29 -2.46
N PRO A 519 2.86 22.34 -2.93
CA PRO A 519 2.44 23.29 -3.97
C PRO A 519 2.76 24.73 -3.60
N GLY A 520 3.42 25.44 -4.51
CA GLY A 520 3.86 26.83 -4.30
C GLY A 520 5.11 26.98 -3.42
N GLY A 521 5.70 25.87 -2.94
CA GLY A 521 6.89 25.86 -2.09
C GLY A 521 8.23 25.78 -2.82
N HIS A 522 8.24 25.54 -4.14
CA HIS A 522 9.46 25.25 -4.90
C HIS A 522 10.54 26.35 -4.81
N ASP A 523 10.13 27.63 -4.82
CA ASP A 523 11.05 28.77 -4.71
C ASP A 523 11.19 29.31 -3.28
N HIS A 524 10.38 28.82 -2.34
CA HIS A 524 10.35 29.31 -0.96
C HIS A 524 11.22 28.44 -0.06
N VAL A 525 12.25 29.02 0.54
CA VAL A 525 12.99 28.37 1.65
C VAL A 525 12.25 28.67 2.95
N PRO A 526 11.60 27.68 3.59
CA PRO A 526 10.89 27.92 4.83
C PRO A 526 11.85 28.29 5.95
N TRP A 527 11.42 29.18 6.84
CA TRP A 527 12.19 29.53 8.03
C TRP A 527 12.24 28.31 8.98
N VAL A 528 13.41 28.00 9.52
CA VAL A 528 13.60 26.89 10.47
C VAL A 528 13.58 27.40 11.92
N THR A 529 12.68 26.85 12.73
CA THR A 529 12.70 27.04 14.18
C THR A 529 13.08 25.74 14.87
N VAL A 530 14.08 25.81 15.75
CA VAL A 530 14.44 24.71 16.64
C VAL A 530 13.94 25.04 18.05
N VAL A 531 12.99 24.25 18.53
CA VAL A 531 12.42 24.38 19.87
C VAL A 531 13.28 23.57 20.84
N VAL A 532 13.80 24.24 21.86
CA VAL A 532 14.71 23.69 22.86
C VAL A 532 14.23 24.03 24.27
N ASP A 533 14.69 23.24 25.23
CA ASP A 533 14.57 23.54 26.66
C ASP A 533 15.55 24.67 27.07
N ARG A 534 15.52 25.06 28.35
CA ARG A 534 16.38 26.17 28.83
C ARG A 534 17.88 25.90 28.68
N PRO A 535 18.42 24.72 29.07
CA PRO A 535 19.82 24.38 28.82
C PRO A 535 20.16 24.33 27.32
N GLY A 536 19.20 23.96 26.48
CA GLY A 536 19.36 23.86 25.04
C GLY A 536 19.57 25.17 24.30
N LEU A 537 19.38 26.33 24.94
CA LEU A 537 19.60 27.66 24.33
C LEU A 537 21.04 27.85 23.82
N HIS A 538 22.02 27.14 24.38
CA HIS A 538 23.42 27.21 23.96
C HIS A 538 23.82 26.15 22.92
N LEU A 539 22.91 25.27 22.50
CA LEU A 539 23.22 24.27 21.48
C LEU A 539 23.61 24.93 20.15
N ALA A 540 24.74 24.50 19.59
CA ALA A 540 25.25 24.95 18.30
C ALA A 540 24.52 24.26 17.13
N VAL A 541 23.18 24.28 17.14
CA VAL A 541 22.35 23.59 16.15
C VAL A 541 22.61 24.11 14.73
N ASP A 542 22.91 25.39 14.59
CA ASP A 542 23.32 26.01 13.33
C ASP A 542 24.63 25.47 12.75
N GLU A 543 25.48 24.87 13.58
CA GLU A 543 26.74 24.23 13.17
C GLU A 543 26.60 22.74 12.88
N TRP A 544 25.41 22.16 13.07
CA TRP A 544 25.19 20.75 12.76
C TRP A 544 25.18 20.54 11.24
N GLU A 545 25.85 19.48 10.80
CA GLU A 545 25.94 19.13 9.40
C GLU A 545 24.91 18.04 9.05
N SER A 546 24.05 18.32 8.08
CA SER A 546 23.33 17.23 7.40
C SER A 546 24.36 16.48 6.56
N GLY A 547 24.44 15.15 6.69
CA GLY A 547 25.33 14.34 5.86
C GLY A 547 25.13 14.65 4.37
N ALA A 548 26.21 14.64 3.59
CA ALA A 548 26.12 14.89 2.15
C ALA A 548 25.24 13.79 1.50
N PRO A 549 24.20 14.16 0.71
CA PRO A 549 23.37 13.18 0.02
C PRO A 549 24.15 12.41 -1.06
N ASP A 550 25.25 12.97 -1.56
CA ASP A 550 26.22 12.35 -2.46
C ASP A 550 27.63 12.82 -2.10
N ASP A 551 28.67 12.00 -2.34
CA ASP A 551 30.11 12.31 -2.13
C ASP A 551 30.63 13.51 -2.97
N LEU A 552 29.75 14.20 -3.70
CA LEU A 552 30.07 15.28 -4.64
C LEU A 552 30.17 16.67 -3.99
N LEU A 553 29.48 16.90 -2.86
CA LEU A 553 29.48 18.19 -2.16
C LEU A 553 29.91 18.00 -0.71
N PRO A 554 30.75 18.91 -0.17
CA PRO A 554 31.10 18.87 1.24
C PRO A 554 29.84 19.12 2.10
N PRO A 555 29.75 18.51 3.30
CA PRO A 555 28.68 18.79 4.23
C PRO A 555 28.65 20.30 4.57
N SER A 556 27.46 20.90 4.53
CA SER A 556 27.24 22.29 4.90
C SER A 556 26.52 22.34 6.26
N PRO A 557 26.90 23.25 7.16
CA PRO A 557 26.15 23.48 8.39
C PRO A 557 24.73 23.96 8.09
N ILE A 558 23.73 23.42 8.78
CA ILE A 558 22.32 23.74 8.51
C ILE A 558 21.98 25.23 8.72
N GLY A 559 22.72 25.94 9.57
CA GLY A 559 22.55 27.37 9.77
C GLY A 559 23.11 28.25 8.65
N ALA A 560 23.93 27.70 7.76
CA ALA A 560 24.38 28.35 6.52
C ALA A 560 23.32 28.21 5.41
N ASP A 561 22.62 27.07 5.38
CA ASP A 561 21.65 26.74 4.34
C ASP A 561 20.27 27.35 4.61
N TYR A 562 19.89 27.51 5.88
CA TYR A 562 18.53 27.91 6.29
C TYR A 562 18.52 29.10 7.25
N GLN A 563 17.45 29.91 7.20
CA GLN A 563 17.16 30.91 8.23
C GLN A 563 16.77 30.19 9.53
N LEU A 564 17.77 29.91 10.38
CA LEU A 564 17.61 29.11 11.59
C LEU A 564 17.57 29.99 12.85
N SER A 565 16.51 29.81 13.63
CA SER A 565 16.34 30.42 14.96
C SER A 565 16.01 29.39 16.04
N LEU A 566 16.41 29.67 17.27
CA LEU A 566 15.99 28.94 18.46
C LEU A 566 14.67 29.49 19.02
N SER A 567 13.96 28.66 19.78
CA SER A 567 12.77 29.01 20.53
C SER A 567 12.77 28.25 21.86
N CYS A 568 12.38 28.90 22.97
CA CYS A 568 12.30 28.27 24.28
C CYS A 568 10.91 28.53 24.91
N PRO A 569 9.90 27.74 24.52
CA PRO A 569 8.53 27.95 24.97
C PRO A 569 8.29 27.41 26.39
N ASP A 570 9.25 26.71 27.01
CA ASP A 570 9.13 26.21 28.39
C ASP A 570 8.91 27.31 29.41
N LEU A 571 9.44 28.50 29.13
CA LEU A 571 9.25 29.68 29.97
C LEU A 571 7.79 30.18 29.98
N ASP A 572 6.95 29.82 28.99
CA ASP A 572 5.51 30.16 29.01
C ASP A 572 4.79 29.44 30.17
N ARG A 573 5.26 28.25 30.58
CA ARG A 573 4.70 27.54 31.74
C ARG A 573 5.14 28.14 33.08
N LEU A 574 6.33 28.75 33.10
CA LEU A 574 6.94 29.27 34.32
C LEU A 574 6.53 30.72 34.60
N VAL A 575 6.20 31.50 33.56
CA VAL A 575 5.88 32.92 33.68
C VAL A 575 4.55 33.24 32.98
N ALA A 576 3.48 33.35 33.76
CA ALA A 576 2.12 33.51 33.25
C ALA A 576 1.91 34.77 32.38
N THR A 577 2.66 35.86 32.62
CA THR A 577 2.52 37.11 31.85
C THR A 577 3.30 37.10 30.54
N ARG A 578 4.22 36.13 30.34
CA ARG A 578 5.17 36.11 29.22
C ARG A 578 4.49 36.22 27.85
N GLY A 579 3.40 35.49 27.64
CA GLY A 579 2.66 35.52 26.37
C GLY A 579 2.09 36.91 26.06
N GLN A 580 1.48 37.56 27.06
CA GLN A 580 0.94 38.92 26.93
C GLN A 580 2.06 39.96 26.75
N ASP A 581 3.19 39.78 27.44
CA ASP A 581 4.37 40.62 27.31
C ASP A 581 4.98 40.52 25.90
N ARG A 582 5.07 39.29 25.36
CA ARG A 582 5.55 39.01 24.01
C ARG A 582 4.67 39.64 22.94
N GLU A 583 3.35 39.43 23.02
CA GLU A 583 2.39 40.02 22.09
C GLU A 583 2.46 41.56 22.11
N ARG A 584 2.57 42.16 23.31
CA ARG A 584 2.75 43.61 23.45
C ARG A 584 4.03 44.10 22.77
N ARG A 585 5.16 43.42 23.00
CA ARG A 585 6.47 43.80 22.42
C ARG A 585 6.46 43.68 20.90
N TRP A 586 5.86 42.62 20.34
CA TRP A 586 5.67 42.48 18.89
C TRP A 586 4.84 43.63 18.30
N LYS A 587 3.79 44.08 18.99
CA LYS A 587 2.94 45.19 18.54
C LYS A 587 3.62 46.57 18.65
N LYS A 588 4.48 46.78 19.64
CA LYS A 588 4.96 48.14 20.01
C LYS A 588 6.44 48.41 19.78
N GLY A 589 7.32 47.42 19.85
CA GLY A 589 8.77 47.64 19.90
C GLY A 589 9.57 46.98 18.79
N ARG A 590 8.97 46.76 17.60
CA ARG A 590 9.69 46.21 16.43
C ARG A 590 10.89 47.08 16.00
N THR A 591 10.83 48.38 16.26
CA THR A 591 11.84 49.36 15.85
C THR A 591 12.89 49.65 16.93
N SER A 592 12.64 49.27 18.18
CA SER A 592 13.60 49.51 19.27
C SER A 592 14.49 48.30 19.52
N VAL A 593 15.73 48.56 19.90
CA VAL A 593 16.73 47.56 20.26
C VAL A 593 17.37 47.95 21.59
N VAL A 594 17.65 46.97 22.43
CA VAL A 594 18.53 47.12 23.59
C VAL A 594 19.82 46.38 23.29
N VAL A 595 20.95 47.05 23.41
CA VAL A 595 22.28 46.42 23.36
C VAL A 595 22.82 46.45 24.77
N THR A 596 23.23 45.30 25.31
CA THR A 596 23.75 45.27 26.68
C THR A 596 25.17 45.79 26.73
N GLU A 597 25.42 46.70 27.68
CA GLU A 597 26.70 47.37 27.90
C GLU A 597 27.19 47.09 29.33
N PRO A 598 28.46 47.39 29.67
CA PRO A 598 28.96 47.23 31.04
C PRO A 598 28.11 47.92 32.12
N SER A 599 27.40 49.00 31.75
CA SER A 599 26.48 49.75 32.60
C SER A 599 25.22 48.95 33.00
N CYS A 600 24.82 47.94 32.22
CA CYS A 600 23.70 47.06 32.52
C CYS A 600 23.93 46.23 33.79
N GLY A 601 25.19 46.05 34.22
CA GLY A 601 25.55 45.48 35.52
C GLY A 601 25.18 44.00 35.65
N ASP A 602 24.34 43.66 36.65
CA ASP A 602 23.95 42.28 36.95
C ASP A 602 22.53 41.96 36.46
N ARG A 603 22.09 40.71 36.67
CA ARG A 603 20.76 40.24 36.27
C ARG A 603 19.63 41.13 36.81
N ASP A 604 19.75 41.63 38.04
CA ASP A 604 18.68 42.39 38.70
C ASP A 604 18.49 43.76 38.05
N LYS A 605 19.57 44.39 37.60
CA LYS A 605 19.51 45.62 36.80
C LYS A 605 18.92 45.38 35.41
N LEU A 606 19.30 44.31 34.71
CA LEU A 606 18.71 43.96 33.41
C LEU A 606 17.19 43.74 33.54
N MET A 607 16.75 43.06 34.61
CA MET A 607 15.33 42.91 34.93
C MET A 607 14.64 44.26 35.13
N HIS A 608 15.27 45.18 35.86
CA HIS A 608 14.71 46.52 36.07
C HIS A 608 14.52 47.26 34.75
N LEU A 609 15.57 47.32 33.92
CA LEU A 609 15.56 47.98 32.61
C LEU A 609 14.47 47.43 31.68
N LEU A 610 14.34 46.10 31.60
CA LEU A 610 13.32 45.45 30.75
C LEU A 610 11.88 45.69 31.24
N ARG A 611 11.69 46.01 32.52
CA ARG A 611 10.38 46.32 33.12
C ARG A 611 10.01 47.79 33.01
N THR A 612 11.01 48.68 33.02
CA THR A 612 10.81 50.14 33.07
C THR A 612 11.13 50.76 31.71
N GLU A 613 12.41 51.08 31.47
CA GLU A 613 12.89 51.88 30.33
C GLU A 613 12.68 51.19 28.98
N HIS A 614 12.76 49.86 28.95
CA HIS A 614 12.68 49.05 27.73
C HIS A 614 11.50 48.07 27.76
N ARG A 615 10.39 48.49 28.37
CA ARG A 615 9.17 47.67 28.55
C ARG A 615 8.59 47.10 27.27
N ASP A 616 8.65 47.88 26.19
CA ASP A 616 8.01 47.54 24.92
C ASP A 616 8.99 47.01 23.87
N THR A 617 10.31 47.01 24.13
CA THR A 617 11.33 46.61 23.16
C THR A 617 11.24 45.15 22.75
N ALA A 618 11.26 44.88 21.44
CA ALA A 618 11.15 43.51 20.91
C ALA A 618 12.50 42.80 20.74
N ARG A 619 13.61 43.56 20.65
CA ARG A 619 14.94 43.03 20.31
C ARG A 619 15.98 43.35 21.37
N VAL A 620 16.73 42.34 21.80
CA VAL A 620 17.90 42.50 22.66
C VAL A 620 19.13 41.87 22.01
N VAL A 621 20.24 42.61 21.97
CA VAL A 621 21.57 42.11 21.60
C VAL A 621 22.37 41.94 22.88
N LEU A 622 22.70 40.70 23.22
CA LEU A 622 23.41 40.37 24.45
C LEU A 622 24.93 40.31 24.21
N HIS A 623 25.63 41.25 24.82
CA HIS A 623 27.07 41.24 25.08
C HIS A 623 27.32 41.18 26.58
N GLY A 624 28.44 40.57 26.99
CA GLY A 624 28.77 40.44 28.41
C GLY A 624 29.52 39.15 28.71
N PRO A 625 29.77 38.89 30.00
CA PRO A 625 30.62 37.77 30.40
C PRO A 625 29.91 36.42 30.21
N ALA A 626 30.67 35.41 29.79
CA ALA A 626 30.13 34.11 29.39
C ALA A 626 29.40 33.36 30.52
N ASP A 627 29.81 33.56 31.77
CA ASP A 627 29.22 32.95 32.97
C ASP A 627 27.81 33.47 33.31
N GLN A 628 27.48 34.70 32.90
CA GLN A 628 26.16 35.31 33.15
C GLN A 628 25.17 35.12 32.00
N ARG A 629 25.65 34.70 30.82
CA ARG A 629 24.89 34.67 29.57
C ARG A 629 23.59 33.88 29.66
N GLN A 630 23.63 32.68 30.25
CA GLN A 630 22.43 31.84 30.42
C GLN A 630 21.37 32.55 31.27
N ALA A 631 21.79 33.15 32.38
CA ALA A 631 20.89 33.88 33.28
C ALA A 631 20.25 35.09 32.57
N TRP A 632 21.00 35.77 31.70
CA TRP A 632 20.52 36.91 30.93
C TRP A 632 19.55 36.50 29.82
N LEU A 633 19.86 35.43 29.09
CA LEU A 633 18.95 34.85 28.09
C LEU A 633 17.62 34.46 28.70
N GLU A 634 17.63 33.68 29.79
CA GLU A 634 16.41 33.29 30.50
C GLU A 634 15.64 34.50 30.99
N THR A 635 16.33 35.54 31.47
CA THR A 635 15.70 36.80 31.90
C THR A 635 15.00 37.50 30.74
N CYS A 636 15.68 37.73 29.61
CA CYS A 636 15.06 38.35 28.43
C CYS A 636 13.81 37.60 27.98
N LEU A 637 13.91 36.28 27.86
CA LEU A 637 12.80 35.44 27.39
C LEU A 637 11.65 35.39 28.42
N ALA A 638 11.94 35.35 29.72
CA ALA A 638 10.94 35.39 30.79
C ALA A 638 10.11 36.68 30.76
N TYR A 639 10.74 37.83 30.45
CA TYR A 639 10.06 39.13 30.28
C TYR A 639 9.44 39.31 28.87
N GLY A 640 9.31 38.22 28.12
CA GLY A 640 8.62 38.18 26.85
C GLY A 640 9.37 38.82 25.68
N VAL A 641 10.68 39.08 25.79
CA VAL A 641 11.47 39.59 24.65
C VAL A 641 11.48 38.54 23.54
N PRO A 642 10.91 38.82 22.35
CA PRO A 642 10.77 37.82 21.31
C PRO A 642 12.05 37.56 20.50
N VAL A 643 12.94 38.56 20.38
CA VAL A 643 14.15 38.44 19.56
C VAL A 643 15.38 38.70 20.41
N VAL A 644 16.25 37.70 20.53
CA VAL A 644 17.51 37.82 21.28
C VAL A 644 18.66 37.30 20.42
N LEU A 645 19.68 38.13 20.23
CA LEU A 645 20.88 37.82 19.46
C LEU A 645 22.11 37.89 20.36
N TRP A 646 23.01 36.92 20.27
CA TRP A 646 24.27 36.93 21.01
C TRP A 646 25.36 36.15 20.28
N ASP A 647 26.61 36.35 20.67
CA ASP A 647 27.75 35.53 20.24
C ASP A 647 28.01 34.43 21.28
N ARG A 648 27.94 33.15 20.88
CA ARG A 648 28.22 32.02 21.78
C ARG A 648 29.67 32.00 22.29
N ASP A 649 30.62 32.51 21.50
CA ASP A 649 32.05 32.48 21.83
C ASP A 649 32.54 33.76 22.52
N ALA A 650 31.69 34.80 22.63
CA ALA A 650 32.07 36.05 23.27
C ALA A 650 32.35 35.85 24.77
N THR A 651 33.53 36.25 25.22
CA THR A 651 33.96 36.07 26.62
C THR A 651 33.63 37.27 27.50
N GLY A 652 33.39 38.43 26.90
CA GLY A 652 33.08 39.69 27.58
C GLY A 652 32.56 40.77 26.63
N TYR A 653 32.55 42.02 27.10
CA TYR A 653 32.06 43.16 26.31
C TYR A 653 33.01 43.60 25.18
N ASP A 654 34.31 43.28 25.29
CA ASP A 654 35.30 43.61 24.26
C ASP A 654 35.02 42.90 22.91
N ASP A 655 34.20 41.84 22.96
CA ASP A 655 33.76 41.05 21.81
C ASP A 655 32.51 41.63 21.12
N ALA A 656 31.99 42.78 21.58
CA ALA A 656 30.72 43.32 21.09
C ALA A 656 30.73 43.65 19.59
N ASP A 657 31.84 44.19 19.09
CA ASP A 657 31.98 44.59 17.68
C ASP A 657 31.93 43.40 16.71
N ARG A 658 32.13 42.16 17.19
CA ARG A 658 32.11 40.95 16.36
C ARG A 658 30.75 40.70 15.70
N LEU A 659 29.65 41.19 16.30
CA LEU A 659 28.30 41.12 15.72
C LEU A 659 27.94 42.33 14.85
N GLY A 660 28.84 43.32 14.71
CA GLY A 660 28.57 44.57 14.00
C GLY A 660 28.19 44.38 12.52
N GLU A 661 28.77 43.39 11.85
CA GLU A 661 28.47 43.06 10.44
C GLU A 661 27.01 42.60 10.22
N LEU A 662 26.34 42.11 11.27
CA LEU A 662 24.93 41.74 11.21
C LEU A 662 24.00 42.95 11.25
N ALA A 663 24.53 44.14 11.52
CA ALA A 663 23.78 45.36 11.78
C ALA A 663 22.56 45.08 12.68
N PRO A 664 22.80 44.59 13.91
CA PRO A 664 21.73 44.04 14.74
C PRO A 664 20.79 45.13 15.25
N SER A 665 21.16 46.40 15.12
CA SER A 665 20.37 47.58 15.47
C SER A 665 19.54 48.16 14.32
N ASP A 666 19.75 47.70 13.08
CA ASP A 666 19.04 48.17 11.88
C ASP A 666 17.61 47.57 11.80
N GLU A 667 17.00 47.56 10.62
CA GLU A 667 15.68 46.94 10.39
C GLU A 667 15.65 45.48 10.88
N LEU A 668 14.61 45.17 11.65
CA LEU A 668 14.37 43.82 12.19
C LEU A 668 14.04 42.84 11.06
N ASP A 669 13.34 43.32 10.04
CA ASP A 669 13.00 42.57 8.84
C ASP A 669 14.32 42.26 8.09
N GLY A 670 14.60 40.97 7.89
CA GLY A 670 15.86 40.49 7.29
C GLY A 670 16.99 40.14 8.27
N LEU A 671 16.83 40.33 9.59
CA LEU A 671 17.88 39.97 10.57
C LEU A 671 18.25 38.48 10.49
N ALA A 672 17.27 37.58 10.41
CA ALA A 672 17.53 36.15 10.29
C ALA A 672 18.27 35.79 9.00
N GLU A 673 17.99 36.50 7.90
CA GLU A 673 18.70 36.33 6.64
C GLU A 673 20.15 36.84 6.74
N ARG A 674 20.38 37.99 7.39
CA ARG A 674 21.75 38.49 7.65
C ARG A 674 22.56 37.50 8.49
N VAL A 675 21.95 36.88 9.50
CA VAL A 675 22.59 35.82 10.31
C VAL A 675 22.91 34.58 9.45
N ARG A 676 21.99 34.13 8.60
CA ARG A 676 22.23 33.01 7.67
C ARG A 676 23.39 33.30 6.71
N VAL A 677 23.39 34.48 6.08
CA VAL A 677 24.46 34.90 5.16
C VAL A 677 25.80 34.98 5.88
N PHE A 678 25.84 35.51 7.11
CA PHE A 678 27.05 35.52 7.93
C PHE A 678 27.58 34.11 8.22
N ARG A 679 26.71 33.19 8.62
CA ARG A 679 27.06 31.78 8.86
C ARG A 679 27.57 31.09 7.59
N SER A 680 26.94 31.34 6.45
CA SER A 680 27.35 30.79 5.14
C SER A 680 28.74 31.27 4.73
N ARG A 681 29.03 32.56 4.84
CA ARG A 681 30.40 33.09 4.58
C ARG A 681 31.43 32.48 5.53
N THR A 682 31.07 32.36 6.81
CA THR A 682 31.92 31.78 7.86
C THR A 682 32.15 30.26 7.68
N ALA A 683 31.23 29.56 7.01
CA ALA A 683 31.41 28.15 6.64
C ALA A 683 32.34 28.01 5.43
N ALA A 684 32.24 28.92 4.45
CA ALA A 684 33.13 28.95 3.29
C ALA A 684 34.57 29.39 3.63
N HIS A 685 34.74 30.28 4.62
CA HIS A 685 36.03 30.82 5.07
C HIS A 685 36.17 30.71 6.60
N PRO A 686 36.43 29.50 7.15
CA PRO A 686 36.54 29.29 8.60
C PRO A 686 37.63 30.14 9.27
N GLU A 687 38.68 30.51 8.55
CA GLU A 687 39.77 31.37 8.99
C GLU A 687 39.36 32.85 9.22
N GLU A 688 38.29 33.31 8.57
CA GLU A 688 37.74 34.67 8.72
C GLU A 688 36.66 34.75 9.81
N ARG A 689 36.43 33.65 10.53
CA ARG A 689 35.39 33.52 11.56
C ARG A 689 35.65 34.44 12.75
N ARG A 690 34.83 35.50 12.86
CA ARG A 690 34.90 36.47 13.96
C ARG A 690 33.92 36.19 15.10
N ALA A 691 32.77 35.56 14.84
CA ALA A 691 31.69 35.38 15.81
C ALA A 691 30.91 34.06 15.61
N ARG A 692 30.18 33.63 16.65
CA ARG A 692 29.19 32.53 16.62
C ARG A 692 27.79 33.05 16.93
N PRO A 693 27.12 33.73 15.99
CA PRO A 693 25.82 34.31 16.26
C PRO A 693 24.77 33.23 16.52
N SER A 694 24.10 33.33 17.66
CA SER A 694 22.89 32.59 18.01
C SER A 694 21.70 33.55 18.04
N LEU A 695 20.58 33.12 17.47
CA LEU A 695 19.36 33.92 17.35
C LEU A 695 18.19 33.15 17.95
N VAL A 696 17.53 33.73 18.96
CA VAL A 696 16.18 33.32 19.38
C VAL A 696 15.15 34.17 18.65
N TRP A 697 14.10 33.53 18.14
CA TRP A 697 12.97 34.18 17.51
C TRP A 697 11.64 33.54 17.91
N GLU A 698 10.98 34.13 18.90
CA GLU A 698 9.66 33.73 19.36
C GLU A 698 8.57 34.38 18.49
N PRO A 699 7.59 33.62 17.98
CA PRO A 699 6.56 34.13 17.08
C PRO A 699 5.55 34.99 17.84
N GLU A 700 4.77 35.77 17.10
CA GLU A 700 3.70 36.59 17.66
C GLU A 700 2.57 35.73 18.26
N GLY A 701 2.36 34.52 17.72
CA GLY A 701 1.47 33.50 18.28
C GLY A 701 2.18 32.47 19.17
N SER A 702 1.49 31.37 19.48
CA SER A 702 2.09 30.19 20.10
C SER A 702 2.43 29.17 19.03
N TYR A 703 3.56 28.47 19.18
CA TYR A 703 3.80 27.27 18.40
C TYR A 703 2.73 26.21 18.75
N PRO A 704 2.21 25.46 17.77
CA PRO A 704 1.33 24.33 18.07
C PRO A 704 2.11 23.33 18.92
N ARG A 705 1.71 23.20 20.18
CA ARG A 705 2.28 22.24 21.13
C ARG A 705 1.38 21.02 21.21
N THR A 706 1.97 19.86 21.48
CA THR A 706 1.19 18.74 22.03
C THR A 706 0.68 19.18 23.40
N GLU A 707 -0.63 19.33 23.54
CA GLU A 707 -1.23 18.89 24.79
C GLU A 707 -0.83 17.42 24.91
N GLN A 708 0.04 17.08 25.88
CA GLN A 708 0.06 15.71 26.36
C GLN A 708 -1.35 15.49 26.93
N LEU A 709 -2.26 15.04 26.08
CA LEU A 709 -3.44 14.30 26.49
C LEU A 709 -2.87 13.09 27.20
N HIS A 710 -2.64 13.23 28.51
CA HIS A 710 -2.63 12.12 29.43
C HIS A 710 -4.03 11.53 29.37
N LEU A 711 -4.30 10.76 28.31
CA LEU A 711 -5.28 9.70 28.34
C LEU A 711 -4.84 8.86 29.53
N ARG A 712 -5.54 9.03 30.66
CA ARG A 712 -5.53 8.03 31.71
C ARG A 712 -5.86 6.74 31.00
N ASP A 713 -4.91 5.81 30.96
CA ASP A 713 -5.17 4.45 30.49
C ASP A 713 -6.53 4.02 31.04
N PRO A 714 -7.47 3.60 30.19
CA PRO A 714 -8.71 3.04 30.71
C PRO A 714 -8.33 1.89 31.63
N TRP A 715 -8.85 1.95 32.85
CA TRP A 715 -8.72 0.88 33.85
C TRP A 715 -8.92 -0.45 33.14
N ARG A 716 -7.94 -1.36 33.26
CA ARG A 716 -8.07 -2.76 32.84
C ARG A 716 -9.44 -3.26 33.28
N GLY A 717 -10.35 -3.41 32.33
CA GLY A 717 -11.66 -3.99 32.54
C GLY A 717 -11.46 -5.44 32.94
N THR A 718 -11.58 -5.71 34.23
CA THR A 718 -12.08 -7.00 34.70
C THR A 718 -13.44 -7.23 34.06
N HIS A 719 -13.54 -8.26 33.22
CA HIS A 719 -14.67 -9.17 32.99
C HIS A 719 -14.71 -9.64 31.54
N ALA A 720 -14.40 -10.92 31.32
CA ALA A 720 -15.30 -11.84 30.63
C ALA A 720 -14.78 -13.27 30.86
N SER A 721 -15.45 -13.94 31.81
CA SER A 721 -15.78 -15.36 31.70
C SER A 721 -16.81 -15.56 30.62
#